data_AF-A0A8H7TXR6-F1
#
_entry.id   AF-A0A8H7TXR6-F1
#
_cell.length_a   1.000
_cell.length_b   1.000
_cell.length_c   1.000
_cell.angle_alpha   90.00
_cell.angle_beta   90.00
_cell.angle_gamma   90.00
#
_symmetry.space_group_name_H-M   'P 1'
#
loop_
_entity.id
_entity.type
_entity.pdbx_description
1 polymer ?
#
loop_
_entity_poly.entity_id
_entity_poly.type
_entity_poly.pdbx_seq_one_letter_code
_entity_poly.pdbx_strand_id
1 'polypeptide(L)'
;MTSQISNGVYLRSTINATPATDPQVLAAFSSDIIPLGHTQPDAATLVAAYDHFIAHEIDPSESKTRIYLRGKAVINGTAKEVETQVSLKAIPNELILWPQAWENAAQIGQATLSASKDGEVVVTNTPIAYNPTQGLGRHDTLIAECTTGVAKTAGTLAQQVHNWRDLVKLVGEDATLATYNVVFADPCSTNVSLTTRLRLFENQATSVHMAFGIEAIGTPASDIDVSLVGFGATTGSKPFTFGLSRTNILPSKLLTTPAILPKDFDGTVTLNVFNDKKQTFGDYSSISVIAYAVTAVGGKETYTTLGAEHIVFHSDTRVKKVLNKFARIREAAVTTNAATAPAFYFRDQVTDGDQFPRNGTYYFSPDIQPWGTLPDANVQSDLGPANYRVDMSDRRNVSLVANLSNYIYLRGTTTASASGSVRLFAIPSSVLLHPSQYSTQGCIIYDHTSGGDPKVAIRNYNTTSPEAPVLFTEPFNFSDPPPPPGGDHYCLIAECRPDGLDANGYSYEWPHQETGDFATAAEYAAWIRSNPCVCQRNMCYISNPNAPSQVFYTSFTIPASFSASDVWIFQVQALNCPSGSYIEMDSSDADIKIGKLTITGSDQTAGAEFTGKAPGFTCQVVIRWYANGTQVQNGQQISGNLALQTMMTSMMGDEFFRRRNTGKPSAPSVRTVTHDYPNVKIPDEDNTGEKQPPKIGGAHPRRVLGEKYRLNEVIYIDYIIGADAMGYNIGSA
;
A
#
# COMPACT_ATOMS: atom_id res chain seq x y z
N MET A 1 -49.16 20.42 -1.22
CA MET A 1 -48.02 21.33 -0.99
C MET A 1 -47.43 21.61 -2.36
N THR A 2 -47.40 22.88 -2.77
CA THR A 2 -46.87 23.32 -4.07
C THR A 2 -45.36 23.49 -3.98
N SER A 3 -44.59 22.98 -4.93
CA SER A 3 -43.13 23.15 -4.97
C SER A 3 -42.77 24.64 -4.98
N GLN A 4 -41.72 25.02 -4.25
CA GLN A 4 -41.30 26.43 -4.14
C GLN A 4 -40.73 27.02 -5.45
N ILE A 5 -40.33 26.16 -6.39
CA ILE A 5 -39.85 26.51 -7.73
C ILE A 5 -40.80 25.84 -8.73
N SER A 6 -41.26 26.61 -9.72
CA SER A 6 -42.22 26.14 -10.71
C SER A 6 -41.58 25.45 -11.91
N ASN A 7 -40.33 25.78 -12.26
CA ASN A 7 -39.51 25.10 -13.28
C ASN A 7 -38.03 25.34 -12.95
N GLY A 8 -37.16 24.32 -13.00
CA GLY A 8 -35.72 24.47 -12.74
C GLY A 8 -35.07 23.22 -12.17
N VAL A 9 -33.79 23.32 -11.78
CA VAL A 9 -33.05 22.25 -11.09
C VAL A 9 -32.84 22.61 -9.63
N TYR A 10 -33.24 21.72 -8.74
CA TYR A 10 -33.08 21.84 -7.29
C TYR A 10 -31.79 21.19 -6.80
N LEU A 11 -31.17 21.81 -5.80
CA LEU A 11 -30.05 21.24 -5.05
C LEU A 11 -30.57 20.78 -3.68
N ARG A 12 -30.21 19.57 -3.25
CA ARG A 12 -30.58 19.06 -1.92
C ARG A 12 -29.72 19.68 -0.84
N SER A 13 -30.33 20.01 0.30
CA SER A 13 -29.60 20.42 1.49
C SER A 13 -28.94 19.26 2.24
N THR A 14 -29.52 18.06 2.17
CA THR A 14 -28.97 16.81 2.72
C THR A 14 -29.39 15.62 1.87
N ILE A 15 -28.74 14.47 2.04
CA ILE A 15 -29.04 13.25 1.27
C ILE A 15 -30.48 12.75 1.44
N ASN A 16 -31.07 12.97 2.61
CA ASN A 16 -32.42 12.52 2.96
C ASN A 16 -33.51 13.55 2.64
N ALA A 17 -33.14 14.74 2.16
CA ALA A 17 -34.10 15.79 1.85
C ALA A 17 -34.85 15.47 0.55
N THR A 18 -36.17 15.60 0.58
CA THR A 18 -36.99 15.65 -0.63
C THR A 18 -36.98 17.09 -1.14
N PRO A 19 -36.33 17.40 -2.28
CA PRO A 19 -36.09 18.78 -2.71
C PRO A 19 -37.37 19.63 -2.88
N ALA A 20 -38.50 18.98 -3.19
CA ALA A 20 -39.77 19.66 -3.43
C ALA A 20 -40.51 20.07 -2.14
N THR A 21 -40.17 19.49 -0.98
CA THR A 21 -40.94 19.65 0.27
C THR A 21 -40.10 19.94 1.51
N ASP A 22 -38.80 19.66 1.51
CA ASP A 22 -37.99 19.58 2.74
C ASP A 22 -36.80 20.57 2.76
N PRO A 23 -36.97 21.91 2.74
CA PRO A 23 -35.80 22.77 2.81
C PRO A 23 -35.31 22.90 4.26
N GLN A 24 -34.09 22.38 4.51
CA GLN A 24 -33.24 22.76 5.66
C GLN A 24 -31.79 22.91 5.20
N VAL A 25 -31.52 23.97 4.43
CA VAL A 25 -30.16 24.38 3.97
C VAL A 25 -29.20 24.57 5.14
N LEU A 26 -29.71 24.89 6.33
CA LEU A 26 -28.93 25.15 7.53
C LEU A 26 -28.21 23.91 8.08
N ALA A 27 -28.54 22.71 7.59
CA ALA A 27 -27.77 21.50 7.92
C ALA A 27 -26.39 21.47 7.25
N ALA A 28 -26.11 22.30 6.23
CA ALA A 28 -24.78 22.42 5.60
C ALA A 28 -24.11 21.10 5.18
N PHE A 29 -24.90 20.10 4.80
CA PHE A 29 -24.44 18.76 4.40
C PHE A 29 -24.97 18.35 3.03
N SER A 30 -24.95 19.29 2.09
CA SER A 30 -25.46 19.06 0.74
C SER A 30 -24.67 17.97 0.03
N SER A 31 -25.33 16.86 -0.27
CA SER A 31 -24.76 15.81 -1.12
C SER A 31 -24.67 16.21 -2.60
N ASP A 32 -25.13 17.41 -2.95
CA ASP A 32 -25.21 17.91 -4.32
C ASP A 32 -24.06 18.85 -4.71
N ILE A 33 -23.25 19.24 -3.72
CA ILE A 33 -21.92 19.84 -3.91
C ILE A 33 -20.89 18.73 -3.71
N ILE A 34 -20.15 18.35 -4.75
CA ILE A 34 -19.32 17.13 -4.74
C ILE A 34 -17.86 17.46 -5.08
N PRO A 35 -17.04 17.82 -4.09
CA PRO A 35 -15.60 17.84 -4.24
C PRO A 35 -15.06 16.42 -4.43
N LEU A 36 -14.26 16.18 -5.45
CA LEU A 36 -13.68 14.86 -5.78
C LEU A 36 -12.16 14.88 -6.01
N GLY A 37 -11.52 16.02 -5.74
CA GLY A 37 -10.07 16.19 -5.95
C GLY A 37 -9.65 15.88 -7.40
N HIS A 38 -8.74 14.92 -7.55
CA HIS A 38 -8.29 14.44 -8.86
C HIS A 38 -9.23 13.45 -9.56
N THR A 39 -10.21 12.89 -8.85
CA THR A 39 -11.12 11.87 -9.38
C THR A 39 -12.04 12.47 -10.46
N GLN A 40 -12.15 11.77 -11.59
CA GLN A 40 -12.92 12.19 -12.76
C GLN A 40 -13.90 11.09 -13.18
N PRO A 41 -14.99 10.91 -12.41
CA PRO A 41 -16.06 10.00 -12.84
C PRO A 41 -16.80 10.58 -14.04
N ASP A 42 -17.38 9.71 -14.85
CA ASP A 42 -18.33 10.14 -15.88
C ASP A 42 -19.65 10.61 -15.25
N ALA A 43 -20.44 11.35 -16.04
CA ALA A 43 -21.72 11.88 -15.58
C ALA A 43 -22.71 10.78 -15.16
N ALA A 44 -22.69 9.62 -15.83
CA ALA A 44 -23.58 8.51 -15.51
C ALA A 44 -23.31 7.94 -14.11
N THR A 45 -22.04 7.86 -13.72
CA THR A 45 -21.61 7.43 -12.39
C THR A 45 -22.09 8.40 -11.31
N LEU A 46 -21.93 9.72 -11.54
CA LEU A 46 -22.38 10.76 -10.61
C LEU A 46 -23.92 10.78 -10.43
N VAL A 47 -24.65 10.50 -11.51
CA VAL A 47 -26.11 10.38 -11.51
C VAL A 47 -26.55 9.10 -10.79
N ALA A 48 -25.91 7.96 -11.05
CA ALA A 48 -26.20 6.70 -10.36
C ALA A 48 -25.95 6.80 -8.84
N ALA A 49 -24.98 7.61 -8.44
CA ALA A 49 -24.66 7.87 -7.05
C ALA A 49 -25.56 8.94 -6.38
N TYR A 50 -26.69 9.34 -7.00
CA TYR A 50 -27.53 10.41 -6.47
C TYR A 50 -27.95 10.17 -5.01
N ASP A 51 -28.29 8.94 -4.65
CA ASP A 51 -28.71 8.59 -3.30
C ASP A 51 -27.54 8.24 -2.36
N HIS A 52 -26.32 8.65 -2.71
CA HIS A 52 -25.10 8.40 -1.95
C HIS A 52 -24.31 9.70 -1.69
N PHE A 53 -23.67 9.79 -0.52
CA PHE A 53 -22.66 10.80 -0.24
C PHE A 53 -21.32 10.29 -0.76
N ILE A 54 -20.71 11.01 -1.69
CA ILE A 54 -19.52 10.57 -2.43
C ILE A 54 -18.42 11.64 -2.48
N ALA A 55 -18.50 12.67 -1.63
CA ALA A 55 -17.51 13.74 -1.62
C ALA A 55 -16.20 13.28 -0.98
N HIS A 56 -15.10 13.91 -1.38
CA HIS A 56 -13.75 13.67 -0.88
C HIS A 56 -13.15 14.96 -0.29
N GLU A 57 -12.02 14.83 0.41
CA GLU A 57 -11.27 15.95 0.96
C GLU A 57 -10.86 16.97 -0.12
N ILE A 58 -11.07 18.25 0.18
CA ILE A 58 -10.50 19.40 -0.52
C ILE A 58 -9.10 19.62 0.07
N ASP A 59 -8.09 19.00 -0.54
CA ASP A 59 -6.71 19.01 -0.03
C ASP A 59 -5.96 20.26 -0.54
N PRO A 60 -5.47 21.16 0.34
CA PRO A 60 -4.71 22.35 -0.05
C PRO A 60 -3.38 22.05 -0.77
N SER A 61 -2.92 20.80 -0.76
CA SER A 61 -1.75 20.36 -1.52
C SER A 61 -2.08 19.95 -2.95
N GLU A 62 -3.35 19.76 -3.30
CA GLU A 62 -3.76 19.52 -4.69
C GLU A 62 -3.67 20.82 -5.50
N SER A 63 -3.09 20.73 -6.69
CA SER A 63 -3.01 21.89 -7.59
C SER A 63 -4.38 22.45 -8.00
N LYS A 64 -5.40 21.58 -8.06
CA LYS A 64 -6.82 21.88 -8.33
C LYS A 64 -7.72 20.75 -7.81
N THR A 65 -8.64 21.07 -6.90
CA THR A 65 -9.76 20.21 -6.55
C THR A 65 -10.91 20.41 -7.55
N ARG A 66 -11.42 19.31 -8.12
CA ARG A 66 -12.60 19.34 -8.99
C ARG A 66 -13.87 19.26 -8.16
N ILE A 67 -14.78 20.21 -8.33
CA ILE A 67 -16.07 20.26 -7.66
C ILE A 67 -17.17 20.12 -8.70
N TYR A 68 -17.96 19.05 -8.59
CA TYR A 68 -19.15 18.83 -9.41
C TYR A 68 -20.37 19.36 -8.68
N LEU A 69 -21.34 19.86 -9.44
CA LEU A 69 -22.66 20.19 -8.92
C LEU A 69 -23.66 19.24 -9.56
N ARG A 70 -24.59 18.72 -8.76
CA ARG A 70 -25.71 17.91 -9.25
C ARG A 70 -27.01 18.39 -8.67
N GLY A 71 -28.12 18.01 -9.27
CA GLY A 71 -29.44 18.35 -8.75
C GLY A 71 -30.54 17.57 -9.44
N LYS A 72 -31.77 17.78 -9.01
CA LYS A 72 -32.96 17.13 -9.58
C LYS A 72 -33.89 18.16 -10.19
N ALA A 73 -34.30 17.91 -11.43
CA ALA A 73 -35.15 18.81 -12.18
C ALA A 73 -36.62 18.73 -11.77
N VAL A 74 -37.29 19.87 -11.83
CA VAL A 74 -38.76 19.99 -11.81
C VAL A 74 -39.20 20.75 -13.05
N ILE A 75 -40.09 20.13 -13.83
CA ILE A 75 -40.60 20.68 -15.08
C ILE A 75 -42.14 20.59 -15.08
N ASN A 76 -42.81 21.72 -14.88
CA ASN A 76 -44.26 21.82 -14.87
C ASN A 76 -44.81 22.26 -16.24
N GLY A 77 -45.83 21.55 -16.75
CA GLY A 77 -46.66 22.00 -17.87
C GLY A 77 -45.96 22.06 -19.24
N THR A 78 -45.90 23.24 -19.85
CA THR A 78 -45.50 23.48 -21.26
C THR A 78 -43.99 23.60 -21.52
N ALA A 79 -43.16 23.63 -20.47
CA ALA A 79 -41.72 23.70 -20.62
C ALA A 79 -41.17 22.35 -21.11
N LYS A 80 -40.34 22.37 -22.16
CA LYS A 80 -39.70 21.16 -22.72
C LYS A 80 -38.32 20.89 -22.14
N GLU A 81 -37.68 21.94 -21.62
CA GLU A 81 -36.32 21.92 -21.10
C GLU A 81 -36.19 23.03 -20.06
N VAL A 82 -35.41 22.78 -19.03
CA VAL A 82 -35.05 23.76 -18.01
C VAL A 82 -33.53 23.83 -17.91
N GLU A 83 -33.01 25.06 -17.87
CA GLU A 83 -31.60 25.32 -17.60
C GLU A 83 -31.50 26.16 -16.32
N THR A 84 -30.63 25.74 -15.41
CA THR A 84 -30.38 26.43 -14.15
C THR A 84 -28.89 26.70 -14.02
N GLN A 85 -28.49 27.98 -13.99
CA GLN A 85 -27.11 28.34 -13.69
C GLN A 85 -26.90 28.38 -12.19
N VAL A 86 -25.85 27.71 -11.73
CA VAL A 86 -25.46 27.64 -10.32
C VAL A 86 -24.08 28.26 -10.17
N SER A 87 -23.98 29.33 -9.38
CA SER A 87 -22.70 29.89 -8.95
C SER A 87 -22.21 29.18 -7.70
N LEU A 88 -20.90 28.92 -7.64
CA LEU A 88 -20.24 28.35 -6.47
C LEU A 88 -19.32 29.39 -5.84
N LYS A 89 -19.41 29.52 -4.52
CA LYS A 89 -18.57 30.40 -3.69
C LYS A 89 -17.87 29.57 -2.62
N ALA A 90 -16.70 30.02 -2.19
CA ALA A 90 -15.97 29.46 -1.04
C ALA A 90 -15.75 30.55 0.01
N ILE A 91 -16.00 30.21 1.28
CA ILE A 91 -15.73 31.09 2.43
C ILE A 91 -15.08 30.30 3.57
N PRO A 92 -14.35 30.94 4.49
CA PRO A 92 -13.87 30.27 5.70
C PRO A 92 -15.02 29.70 6.56
N ASN A 93 -14.84 28.51 7.13
CA ASN A 93 -15.87 27.76 7.88
C ASN A 93 -16.53 28.52 9.04
N GLU A 94 -17.85 28.71 9.01
CA GLU A 94 -18.61 29.24 10.15
C GLU A 94 -19.72 28.25 10.52
N LEU A 95 -19.92 28.01 11.81
CA LEU A 95 -20.93 27.06 12.28
C LEU A 95 -22.34 27.45 11.83
N ILE A 96 -22.61 28.75 11.76
CA ILE A 96 -23.85 29.32 11.23
C ILE A 96 -23.49 30.16 10.00
N LEU A 97 -23.98 29.75 8.84
CA LEU A 97 -23.63 30.34 7.54
C LEU A 97 -24.49 31.58 7.21
N TRP A 98 -24.19 32.68 7.90
CA TRP A 98 -24.89 33.95 7.72
C TRP A 98 -24.65 34.58 6.35
N PRO A 99 -25.69 35.08 5.64
CA PRO A 99 -25.54 35.78 4.36
C PRO A 99 -24.53 36.93 4.36
N GLN A 100 -24.36 37.60 5.49
CA GLN A 100 -23.36 38.65 5.69
C GLN A 100 -21.92 38.17 5.43
N ALA A 101 -21.64 36.88 5.57
CA ALA A 101 -20.32 36.30 5.32
C ALA A 101 -20.08 35.98 3.84
N TRP A 102 -21.10 35.52 3.13
CA TRP A 102 -20.93 34.87 1.84
C TRP A 102 -21.56 35.56 0.64
N GLU A 103 -22.54 36.44 0.83
CA GLU A 103 -23.24 37.07 -0.30
C GLU A 103 -22.28 37.84 -1.21
N ASN A 104 -21.31 38.53 -0.60
CA ASN A 104 -20.26 39.31 -1.27
C ASN A 104 -18.95 38.52 -1.50
N ALA A 105 -18.91 37.23 -1.15
CA ALA A 105 -17.72 36.42 -1.39
C ALA A 105 -17.47 36.24 -2.89
N ALA A 106 -16.20 36.16 -3.28
CA ALA A 106 -15.83 35.95 -4.67
C ALA A 106 -16.36 34.59 -5.16
N GLN A 107 -16.93 34.60 -6.36
CA GLN A 107 -17.33 33.37 -7.03
C GLN A 107 -16.09 32.59 -7.47
N ILE A 108 -16.04 31.31 -7.13
CA ILE A 108 -14.94 30.41 -7.55
C ILE A 108 -15.25 29.74 -8.90
N GLY A 109 -16.53 29.63 -9.26
CA GLY A 109 -16.96 29.17 -10.58
C GLY A 109 -18.47 29.23 -10.77
N GLN A 110 -18.92 28.91 -11.98
CA GLN A 110 -20.34 28.76 -12.32
C GLN A 110 -20.49 27.55 -13.22
N ALA A 111 -21.63 26.87 -13.11
CA ALA A 111 -22.00 25.79 -14.01
C ALA A 111 -23.47 25.86 -14.39
N THR A 112 -23.84 25.23 -15.50
CA THR A 112 -25.23 25.12 -15.96
C THR A 112 -25.68 23.68 -15.83
N LEU A 113 -26.85 23.49 -15.22
CA LEU A 113 -27.55 22.21 -15.13
C LEU A 113 -28.75 22.27 -16.07
N SER A 114 -28.75 21.42 -17.10
CA SER A 114 -29.80 21.37 -18.12
C SER A 114 -30.55 20.04 -18.03
N ALA A 115 -31.86 20.08 -17.96
CA ALA A 115 -32.73 18.90 -17.85
C ALA A 115 -33.91 18.98 -18.82
N SER A 116 -34.31 17.83 -19.35
CA SER A 116 -35.37 17.69 -20.36
C SER A 116 -36.61 16.96 -19.84
N LYS A 117 -36.51 16.33 -18.67
CA LYS A 117 -37.60 15.58 -18.04
C LYS A 117 -37.79 15.97 -16.59
N ASP A 118 -39.05 15.98 -16.17
CA ASP A 118 -39.39 16.13 -14.75
C ASP A 118 -38.79 14.98 -13.93
N GLY A 119 -38.20 15.32 -12.78
CA GLY A 119 -37.53 14.37 -11.90
C GLY A 119 -36.17 13.86 -12.37
N GLU A 120 -35.65 14.33 -13.51
CA GLU A 120 -34.33 13.98 -14.02
C GLU A 120 -33.22 14.46 -13.08
N VAL A 121 -32.27 13.58 -12.76
CA VAL A 121 -31.06 13.95 -12.04
C VAL A 121 -30.01 14.37 -13.06
N VAL A 122 -29.47 15.56 -12.88
CA VAL A 122 -28.49 16.16 -13.79
C VAL A 122 -27.25 16.60 -13.03
N VAL A 123 -26.11 16.59 -13.71
CA VAL A 123 -24.80 16.91 -13.15
C VAL A 123 -24.02 17.77 -14.12
N THR A 124 -23.10 18.58 -13.60
CA THR A 124 -22.21 19.41 -14.41
C THR A 124 -21.32 18.57 -15.32
N ASN A 125 -21.35 18.84 -16.63
CA ASN A 125 -20.48 18.19 -17.62
C ASN A 125 -18.99 18.56 -17.46
N THR A 126 -18.71 19.73 -16.89
CA THR A 126 -17.35 20.19 -16.60
C THR A 126 -17.31 20.63 -15.14
N PRO A 127 -16.44 20.03 -14.31
CA PRO A 127 -16.33 20.42 -12.90
C PRO A 127 -15.75 21.83 -12.77
N ILE A 128 -16.13 22.50 -11.69
CA ILE A 128 -15.49 23.75 -11.27
C ILE A 128 -14.14 23.38 -10.66
N ALA A 129 -13.06 23.95 -11.19
CA ALA A 129 -11.73 23.78 -10.63
C ALA A 129 -11.50 24.81 -9.51
N TYR A 130 -11.16 24.32 -8.31
CA TYR A 130 -10.93 25.15 -7.15
C TYR A 130 -9.54 24.92 -6.57
N ASN A 131 -8.88 26.01 -6.20
CA ASN A 131 -7.57 25.99 -5.55
C ASN A 131 -7.75 26.50 -4.13
N PRO A 132 -7.66 25.63 -3.10
CA PRO A 132 -7.84 26.05 -1.73
C PRO A 132 -6.71 27.01 -1.37
N THR A 133 -7.05 28.14 -0.73
CA THR A 133 -6.02 29.02 -0.19
C THR A 133 -5.47 28.39 1.10
N GLN A 134 -4.16 28.12 1.16
CA GLN A 134 -3.49 27.74 2.41
C GLN A 134 -3.65 28.87 3.44
N GLY A 135 -4.62 28.76 4.34
CA GLY A 135 -4.99 29.85 5.23
C GLY A 135 -5.38 29.43 6.64
N LEU A 136 -4.56 29.84 7.63
CA LEU A 136 -4.90 30.09 9.04
C LEU A 136 -5.57 28.96 9.86
N GLY A 137 -5.57 27.72 9.40
CA GLY A 137 -6.13 26.59 10.16
C GLY A 137 -7.66 26.48 10.14
N ARG A 138 -8.31 27.04 9.11
CA ARG A 138 -9.75 26.92 8.85
C ARG A 138 -9.96 26.36 7.44
N HIS A 139 -10.89 25.42 7.27
CA HIS A 139 -11.22 24.89 5.94
C HIS A 139 -12.24 25.77 5.22
N ASP A 140 -12.34 25.57 3.92
CA ASP A 140 -13.30 26.27 3.06
C ASP A 140 -14.67 25.58 3.09
N THR A 141 -15.71 26.38 3.33
CA THR A 141 -17.12 26.03 3.17
C THR A 141 -17.60 26.45 1.79
N LEU A 142 -18.38 25.60 1.15
CA LEU A 142 -18.91 25.84 -0.19
C LEU A 142 -20.39 26.24 -0.15
N ILE A 143 -20.74 27.18 -1.01
CA ILE A 143 -22.11 27.69 -1.14
C ILE A 143 -22.47 27.71 -2.62
N ALA A 144 -23.46 26.91 -2.98
CA ALA A 144 -24.02 26.84 -4.32
C ALA A 144 -25.34 27.62 -4.37
N GLU A 145 -25.43 28.54 -5.32
CA GLU A 145 -26.54 29.48 -5.44
C GLU A 145 -27.06 29.48 -6.87
N CYS A 146 -28.35 29.20 -7.06
CA CYS A 146 -28.97 29.34 -8.38
C CYS A 146 -29.11 30.83 -8.72
N THR A 147 -28.66 31.20 -9.93
CA THR A 147 -28.54 32.59 -10.39
C THR A 147 -29.48 32.93 -11.54
N THR A 148 -29.90 31.93 -12.33
CA THR A 148 -30.90 32.07 -13.40
C THR A 148 -31.79 30.82 -13.47
N GLY A 149 -33.00 30.98 -14.01
CA GLY A 149 -33.97 29.89 -14.16
C GLY A 149 -34.97 29.75 -13.01
N VAL A 150 -34.81 30.51 -11.92
CA VAL A 150 -35.71 30.48 -10.75
C VAL A 150 -36.08 31.91 -10.31
N ALA A 151 -37.36 32.14 -9.98
CA ALA A 151 -37.83 33.45 -9.52
C ALA A 151 -37.27 33.75 -8.12
N LYS A 152 -36.30 34.66 -8.02
CA LYS A 152 -35.70 35.10 -6.76
C LYS A 152 -36.41 36.34 -6.22
N THR A 153 -36.68 36.38 -4.92
CA THR A 153 -37.27 37.56 -4.24
C THR A 153 -36.30 38.75 -4.35
N ALA A 154 -36.80 39.94 -4.72
CA ALA A 154 -35.95 41.11 -4.90
C ALA A 154 -35.36 41.62 -3.56
N GLY A 155 -34.03 41.67 -3.45
CA GLY A 155 -33.29 42.25 -2.32
C GLY A 155 -32.01 41.47 -1.96
N THR A 156 -31.11 42.08 -1.18
CA THR A 156 -29.87 41.43 -0.71
C THR A 156 -30.14 40.73 0.64
N LEU A 157 -29.78 39.45 0.76
CA LEU A 157 -30.09 38.63 1.94
C LEU A 157 -29.40 39.17 3.20
N ALA A 158 -28.17 39.66 3.08
CA ALA A 158 -27.40 40.26 4.17
C ALA A 158 -28.07 41.51 4.76
N GLN A 159 -28.91 42.21 3.98
CA GLN A 159 -29.69 43.35 4.47
C GLN A 159 -31.05 42.95 5.03
N GLN A 160 -31.51 41.72 4.84
CA GLN A 160 -32.83 41.25 5.30
C GLN A 160 -32.72 40.34 6.53
N VAL A 161 -31.64 39.58 6.64
CA VAL A 161 -31.43 38.62 7.73
C VAL A 161 -30.80 39.33 8.93
N HIS A 162 -31.60 39.70 9.93
CA HIS A 162 -31.12 40.45 11.11
C HIS A 162 -31.16 39.65 12.42
N ASN A 163 -31.84 38.52 12.43
CA ASN A 163 -31.90 37.58 13.54
C ASN A 163 -32.03 36.13 13.04
N TRP A 164 -31.98 35.16 13.95
CA TRP A 164 -32.06 33.75 13.60
C TRP A 164 -33.40 33.33 12.97
N ARG A 165 -34.50 34.03 13.26
CA ARG A 165 -35.82 33.74 12.67
C ARG A 165 -35.83 34.14 11.20
N ASP A 166 -35.22 35.27 10.88
CA ASP A 166 -35.02 35.70 9.49
C ASP A 166 -34.12 34.71 8.74
N LEU A 167 -33.06 34.22 9.38
CA LEU A 167 -32.17 33.20 8.80
C LEU A 167 -32.94 31.93 8.43
N VAL A 168 -33.72 31.38 9.36
CA VAL A 168 -34.53 30.17 9.13
C VAL A 168 -35.50 30.40 7.97
N LYS A 169 -36.23 31.51 7.99
CA LYS A 169 -37.25 31.81 6.98
C LYS A 169 -36.69 32.13 5.60
N LEU A 170 -35.61 32.89 5.52
CA LEU A 170 -35.10 33.43 4.25
C LEU A 170 -33.97 32.59 3.64
N VAL A 171 -33.25 31.82 4.45
CA VAL A 171 -32.15 30.95 3.99
C VAL A 171 -32.47 29.49 4.21
N GLY A 172 -32.97 29.12 5.40
CA GLY A 172 -33.26 27.73 5.72
C GLY A 172 -34.34 27.11 4.83
N GLU A 173 -35.30 27.92 4.41
CA GLU A 173 -36.39 27.55 3.51
C GLU A 173 -36.10 27.84 2.02
N ASP A 174 -34.90 28.30 1.63
CA ASP A 174 -34.59 28.64 0.24
C ASP A 174 -34.07 27.43 -0.55
N ALA A 175 -34.93 26.87 -1.38
CA ALA A 175 -34.60 25.70 -2.21
C ALA A 175 -33.64 25.99 -3.39
N THR A 176 -33.22 27.24 -3.59
CA THR A 176 -32.24 27.65 -4.61
C THR A 176 -30.80 27.70 -4.08
N LEU A 177 -30.63 27.45 -2.79
CA LEU A 177 -29.35 27.45 -2.09
C LEU A 177 -29.00 26.04 -1.62
N ALA A 178 -27.73 25.70 -1.73
CA ALA A 178 -27.15 24.54 -1.05
C ALA A 178 -25.82 24.94 -0.40
N THR A 179 -25.57 24.37 0.77
CA THR A 179 -24.39 24.67 1.57
C THR A 179 -23.69 23.38 1.96
N TYR A 180 -22.36 23.45 2.04
CA TYR A 180 -21.48 22.32 2.32
C TYR A 180 -20.37 22.79 3.27
N ASN A 181 -20.50 22.43 4.55
CA ASN A 181 -19.54 22.73 5.60
C ASN A 181 -19.00 21.42 6.18
N VAL A 182 -18.08 20.81 5.45
CA VAL A 182 -17.55 19.47 5.73
C VAL A 182 -16.03 19.50 5.70
N VAL A 183 -15.43 18.90 6.71
CA VAL A 183 -14.01 18.57 6.75
C VAL A 183 -13.86 17.05 6.76
N PHE A 184 -12.76 16.55 6.18
CA PHE A 184 -12.45 15.14 6.20
C PHE A 184 -11.38 14.83 7.24
N ALA A 185 -11.48 13.64 7.83
CA ALA A 185 -10.48 13.10 8.75
C ALA A 185 -10.11 11.67 8.39
N ASP A 186 -8.90 11.27 8.80
CA ASP A 186 -8.44 9.89 8.68
C ASP A 186 -9.28 9.00 9.62
N PRO A 187 -9.94 7.94 9.11
CA PRO A 187 -10.71 7.00 9.91
C PRO A 187 -9.97 6.32 11.06
N CYS A 188 -8.64 6.35 11.06
CA CYS A 188 -7.79 5.79 12.10
C CYS A 188 -7.19 6.85 13.04
N SER A 189 -7.57 8.13 12.88
CA SER A 189 -7.07 9.21 13.72
C SER A 189 -7.38 8.94 15.19
N THR A 190 -6.36 9.05 16.06
CA THR A 190 -6.54 8.95 17.52
C THR A 190 -7.14 10.22 18.12
N ASN A 191 -6.96 11.36 17.44
CA ASN A 191 -7.54 12.63 17.83
C ASN A 191 -7.85 13.46 16.58
N VAL A 192 -9.05 14.03 16.52
CA VAL A 192 -9.45 14.99 15.50
C VAL A 192 -10.00 16.23 16.19
N SER A 193 -9.55 17.40 15.75
CA SER A 193 -10.04 18.68 16.26
C SER A 193 -10.60 19.51 15.13
N LEU A 194 -11.79 20.04 15.33
CA LEU A 194 -12.50 20.92 14.41
C LEU A 194 -12.77 22.24 15.13
N THR A 195 -12.20 23.33 14.63
CA THR A 195 -12.48 24.68 15.14
C THR A 195 -13.22 25.48 14.07
N THR A 196 -14.36 26.04 14.45
CA THR A 196 -15.22 26.83 13.59
C THR A 196 -15.59 28.15 14.23
N ARG A 197 -15.79 29.20 13.43
CA ARG A 197 -16.27 30.48 13.94
C ARG A 197 -17.76 30.39 14.24
N LEU A 198 -18.19 30.98 15.35
CA LEU A 198 -19.59 31.13 15.71
C LEU A 198 -19.93 32.61 15.84
N ARG A 199 -20.82 33.08 14.98
CA ARG A 199 -21.43 34.40 15.06
C ARG A 199 -22.93 34.31 15.25
N LEU A 200 -23.50 35.26 15.97
CA LEU A 200 -24.93 35.37 16.18
C LEU A 200 -25.39 36.80 15.91
N PHE A 201 -26.22 37.00 14.88
CA PHE A 201 -26.95 38.25 14.68
C PHE A 201 -28.30 38.17 15.38
N GLU A 202 -28.64 39.19 16.18
CA GLU A 202 -29.94 39.25 16.88
C GLU A 202 -30.36 40.72 17.08
N ASN A 203 -31.53 41.10 16.55
CA ASN A 203 -32.05 42.46 16.63
C ASN A 203 -33.33 42.62 17.49
N GLN A 204 -33.91 41.52 17.98
CA GLN A 204 -35.15 41.51 18.78
C GLN A 204 -34.90 41.21 20.26
N ALA A 205 -33.85 40.45 20.60
CA ALA A 205 -33.53 40.05 21.97
C ALA A 205 -32.14 40.50 22.41
N THR A 206 -31.90 40.59 23.72
CA THR A 206 -30.57 40.85 24.29
C THR A 206 -29.69 39.60 24.36
N SER A 207 -30.31 38.42 24.27
CA SER A 207 -29.65 37.11 24.23
C SER A 207 -30.55 36.07 23.55
N VAL A 208 -29.95 34.98 23.09
CA VAL A 208 -30.65 33.85 22.46
C VAL A 208 -30.34 32.59 23.25
N HIS A 209 -31.39 31.85 23.63
CA HIS A 209 -31.25 30.51 24.17
C HIS A 209 -30.87 29.56 23.05
N MET A 210 -29.71 28.92 23.18
CA MET A 210 -29.16 28.02 22.20
C MET A 210 -28.85 26.65 22.80
N ALA A 211 -28.77 25.65 21.95
CA ALA A 211 -28.21 24.36 22.29
C ALA A 211 -27.24 23.93 21.18
N PHE A 212 -26.11 23.35 21.59
CA PHE A 212 -25.12 22.79 20.70
C PHE A 212 -25.19 21.28 20.76
N GLY A 213 -25.62 20.67 19.65
CA GLY A 213 -25.71 19.24 19.47
C GLY A 213 -24.39 18.65 18.97
N ILE A 214 -24.06 17.45 19.42
CA ILE A 214 -23.07 16.58 18.80
C ILE A 214 -23.76 15.29 18.40
N GLU A 215 -23.69 14.96 17.11
CA GLU A 215 -24.31 13.76 16.55
C GLU A 215 -23.25 12.89 15.88
N ALA A 216 -23.32 11.57 16.11
CA ALA A 216 -22.45 10.59 15.48
C ALA A 216 -23.28 9.62 14.63
N ILE A 217 -22.86 9.41 13.38
CA ILE A 217 -23.49 8.53 12.40
C ILE A 217 -22.44 7.57 11.85
N GLY A 218 -22.74 6.27 11.84
CA GLY A 218 -21.85 5.24 11.30
C GLY A 218 -20.54 5.06 12.07
N THR A 219 -20.40 5.65 13.25
CA THR A 219 -19.21 5.51 14.10
C THR A 219 -19.25 4.19 14.89
N PRO A 220 -18.11 3.75 15.47
CA PRO A 220 -18.09 2.63 16.41
C PRO A 220 -19.10 2.80 17.55
N ALA A 221 -19.64 1.68 18.05
CA ALA A 221 -20.70 1.67 19.07
C ALA A 221 -20.23 2.03 20.48
N SER A 222 -18.91 2.08 20.71
CA SER A 222 -18.30 2.43 22.00
C SER A 222 -16.93 3.07 21.79
N ASP A 223 -16.33 3.56 22.88
CA ASP A 223 -14.92 3.97 22.97
C ASP A 223 -14.52 5.22 22.16
N ILE A 224 -15.49 5.97 21.66
CA ILE A 224 -15.29 7.31 21.10
C ILE A 224 -15.79 8.34 22.10
N ASP A 225 -14.90 9.25 22.49
CA ASP A 225 -15.29 10.40 23.32
C ASP A 225 -15.22 11.68 22.52
N VAL A 226 -16.04 12.66 22.91
CA VAL A 226 -16.04 14.00 22.35
C VAL A 226 -15.98 15.05 23.44
N SER A 227 -15.38 16.20 23.14
CA SER A 227 -15.52 17.41 23.97
C SER A 227 -15.87 18.60 23.10
N LEU A 228 -16.55 19.57 23.69
CA LEU A 228 -16.93 20.81 23.02
C LEU A 228 -16.49 22.00 23.87
N VAL A 229 -15.89 22.99 23.24
CA VAL A 229 -15.56 24.27 23.90
C VAL A 229 -15.97 25.41 22.99
N GLY A 230 -16.87 26.26 23.49
CA GLY A 230 -17.18 27.55 22.91
C GLY A 230 -16.50 28.67 23.67
N PHE A 231 -15.89 29.61 22.95
CA PHE A 231 -15.24 30.79 23.52
C PHE A 231 -15.49 31.99 22.62
N GLY A 232 -15.91 33.12 23.19
CA GLY A 232 -16.10 34.35 22.42
C GLY A 232 -16.53 35.53 23.28
N ALA A 233 -16.91 36.62 22.65
CA ALA A 233 -17.40 37.81 23.35
C ALA A 233 -18.36 38.61 22.46
N THR A 234 -19.12 39.49 23.09
CA THR A 234 -19.74 40.64 22.43
C THR A 234 -18.84 41.86 22.65
N THR A 235 -18.79 42.77 21.69
CA THR A 235 -18.01 44.02 21.79
C THR A 235 -18.29 44.75 23.11
N GLY A 236 -17.23 45.05 23.87
CA GLY A 236 -17.34 45.75 25.17
C GLY A 236 -17.78 44.87 26.35
N SER A 237 -17.93 43.56 26.17
CA SER A 237 -18.31 42.60 27.23
C SER A 237 -17.15 41.69 27.62
N LYS A 238 -17.27 41.04 28.80
CA LYS A 238 -16.31 40.01 29.22
C LYS A 238 -16.43 38.76 28.32
N PRO A 239 -15.33 38.03 28.09
CA PRO A 239 -15.37 36.75 27.38
C PRO A 239 -16.33 35.75 28.05
N PHE A 240 -17.03 35.00 27.22
CA PHE A 240 -18.03 34.00 27.57
C PHE A 240 -17.56 32.63 27.09
N THR A 241 -17.74 31.61 27.93
CA THR A 241 -17.44 30.21 27.60
C THR A 241 -18.62 29.29 27.90
N PHE A 242 -18.72 28.24 27.10
CA PHE A 242 -19.64 27.13 27.30
C PHE A 242 -18.99 25.86 26.76
N GLY A 243 -19.49 24.69 27.11
CA GLY A 243 -18.90 23.46 26.58
C GLY A 243 -19.42 22.19 27.21
N LEU A 244 -18.90 21.10 26.67
CA LEU A 244 -19.10 19.74 27.11
C LEU A 244 -17.74 19.17 27.49
N SER A 245 -17.58 18.77 28.75
CA SER A 245 -16.43 17.97 29.17
C SER A 245 -16.36 16.67 28.36
N ARG A 246 -15.17 16.11 28.22
CA ARG A 246 -14.96 14.84 27.49
C ARG A 246 -15.99 13.79 27.92
N THR A 247 -16.83 13.39 26.97
CA THR A 247 -18.00 12.53 27.18
C THR A 247 -18.07 11.50 26.07
N ASN A 248 -18.42 10.26 26.42
CA ASN A 248 -18.61 9.20 25.44
C ASN A 248 -19.80 9.50 24.51
N ILE A 249 -19.61 9.37 23.21
CA ILE A 249 -20.67 9.49 22.21
C ILE A 249 -21.05 8.12 21.68
N LEU A 250 -22.36 7.90 21.53
CA LEU A 250 -22.91 6.67 20.94
C LEU A 250 -23.53 7.02 19.59
N PRO A 251 -23.47 6.12 18.59
CA PRO A 251 -24.18 6.30 17.33
C PRO A 251 -25.66 6.60 17.57
N SER A 252 -26.21 7.55 16.81
CA SER A 252 -27.63 7.95 16.89
C SER A 252 -28.08 8.57 18.21
N LYS A 253 -27.16 8.90 19.13
CA LYS A 253 -27.46 9.64 20.35
C LYS A 253 -26.96 11.08 20.24
N LEU A 254 -27.90 12.03 20.25
CA LEU A 254 -27.58 13.44 20.29
C LEU A 254 -27.11 13.84 21.70
N LEU A 255 -25.91 14.39 21.80
CA LEU A 255 -25.43 15.07 23.01
C LEU A 255 -25.71 16.57 22.88
N THR A 256 -26.38 17.18 23.86
CA THR A 256 -26.77 18.59 23.78
C THR A 256 -26.15 19.41 24.91
N THR A 257 -25.54 20.54 24.56
CA THR A 257 -25.00 21.52 25.50
C THR A 257 -25.78 22.82 25.42
N PRO A 258 -26.57 23.20 26.43
CA PRO A 258 -27.30 24.47 26.43
C PRO A 258 -26.35 25.65 26.66
N ALA A 259 -26.63 26.78 26.02
CA ALA A 259 -25.92 28.04 26.22
C ALA A 259 -26.87 29.22 26.00
N ILE A 260 -26.66 30.33 26.71
CA ILE A 260 -27.38 31.58 26.48
C ILE A 260 -26.37 32.54 25.86
N LEU A 261 -26.46 32.75 24.55
CA LEU A 261 -25.53 33.63 23.85
C LEU A 261 -26.02 35.07 23.91
N PRO A 262 -25.16 36.04 24.26
CA PRO A 262 -25.50 37.43 24.15
C PRO A 262 -25.74 37.81 22.68
N LYS A 263 -26.52 38.88 22.48
CA LYS A 263 -26.67 39.53 21.18
C LYS A 263 -25.28 39.85 20.59
N ASP A 264 -25.15 39.69 19.27
CA ASP A 264 -23.94 40.01 18.50
C ASP A 264 -22.69 39.27 19.00
N PHE A 265 -22.86 38.04 19.49
CA PHE A 265 -21.76 37.17 19.90
C PHE A 265 -20.87 36.83 18.70
N ASP A 266 -19.55 36.93 18.89
CA ASP A 266 -18.53 36.48 17.94
C ASP A 266 -17.44 35.70 18.68
N GLY A 267 -17.14 34.51 18.19
CA GLY A 267 -16.22 33.60 18.84
C GLY A 267 -15.95 32.36 18.01
N THR A 268 -15.47 31.32 18.69
CA THR A 268 -15.20 30.02 18.11
C THR A 268 -15.84 28.91 18.92
N VAL A 269 -16.15 27.81 18.22
CA VAL A 269 -16.53 26.53 18.80
C VAL A 269 -15.51 25.50 18.33
N THR A 270 -14.98 24.73 19.26
CA THR A 270 -14.04 23.64 18.99
C THR A 270 -14.64 22.32 19.45
N LEU A 271 -14.82 21.40 18.50
CA LEU A 271 -15.15 20.01 18.73
C LEU A 271 -13.86 19.20 18.71
N ASN A 272 -13.62 18.40 19.74
CA ASN A 272 -12.54 17.41 19.76
C ASN A 272 -13.15 16.00 19.80
N VAL A 273 -12.61 15.11 18.99
CA VAL A 273 -12.95 13.69 18.93
C VAL A 273 -11.74 12.90 19.41
N PHE A 274 -11.92 12.06 20.42
CA PHE A 274 -10.89 11.23 21.02
C PHE A 274 -11.18 9.76 20.74
N ASN A 275 -10.23 9.10 20.09
CA ASN A 275 -10.25 7.69 19.73
C ASN A 275 -9.05 6.98 20.36
N ASP A 276 -8.97 7.03 21.69
CA ASP A 276 -7.83 6.50 22.45
C ASP A 276 -7.66 4.98 22.29
N LYS A 277 -8.75 4.29 21.94
CA LYS A 277 -8.75 2.85 21.68
C LYS A 277 -8.41 2.47 20.24
N LYS A 278 -8.11 3.46 19.38
CA LYS A 278 -7.72 3.24 17.97
C LYS A 278 -8.75 2.41 17.21
N GLN A 279 -10.03 2.65 17.47
CA GLN A 279 -11.12 2.09 16.68
C GLN A 279 -11.02 2.63 15.25
N THR A 280 -11.37 1.81 14.27
CA THR A 280 -11.45 2.24 12.88
C THR A 280 -12.87 2.73 12.60
N PHE A 281 -12.98 3.98 12.17
CA PHE A 281 -14.23 4.55 11.68
C PHE A 281 -14.55 3.97 10.29
N GLY A 282 -15.84 3.74 9.99
CA GLY A 282 -16.25 3.36 8.64
C GLY A 282 -16.13 4.53 7.67
N ASP A 283 -15.89 4.26 6.38
CA ASP A 283 -15.94 5.30 5.36
C ASP A 283 -17.32 5.97 5.32
N TYR A 284 -17.30 7.29 5.21
CA TYR A 284 -18.48 8.17 5.28
C TYR A 284 -19.21 8.15 6.62
N SER A 285 -18.62 7.58 7.68
CA SER A 285 -19.06 7.88 9.04
C SER A 285 -18.76 9.34 9.37
N SER A 286 -19.54 9.91 10.27
CA SER A 286 -19.43 11.33 10.58
C SER A 286 -19.70 11.65 12.04
N ILE A 287 -18.99 12.65 12.55
CA ILE A 287 -19.32 13.33 13.80
C ILE A 287 -19.56 14.80 13.48
N SER A 288 -20.73 15.30 13.87
CA SER A 288 -21.20 16.64 13.51
C SER A 288 -21.42 17.49 14.75
N VAL A 289 -21.15 18.79 14.64
CA VAL A 289 -21.59 19.80 15.61
C VAL A 289 -22.73 20.62 14.99
N ILE A 290 -23.81 20.81 15.74
CA ILE A 290 -25.04 21.45 15.25
C ILE A 290 -25.45 22.56 16.22
N ALA A 291 -25.76 23.74 15.70
CA ALA A 291 -26.28 24.86 16.48
C ALA A 291 -27.81 24.94 16.37
N TYR A 292 -28.49 24.98 17.52
CA TYR A 292 -29.94 25.13 17.62
C TYR A 292 -30.33 26.41 18.34
N ALA A 293 -31.36 27.10 17.85
CA ALA A 293 -32.16 28.00 18.68
C ALA A 293 -33.16 27.18 19.51
N VAL A 294 -33.29 27.53 20.79
CA VAL A 294 -34.21 26.87 21.72
C VAL A 294 -35.36 27.81 22.06
N THR A 295 -36.58 27.37 21.78
CA THR A 295 -37.80 28.08 22.17
C THR A 295 -38.65 27.17 23.04
N ALA A 296 -39.12 27.67 24.19
CA ALA A 296 -40.02 26.93 25.07
C ALA A 296 -41.45 27.48 24.96
N VAL A 297 -42.40 26.63 24.60
CA VAL A 297 -43.84 26.96 24.60
C VAL A 297 -44.55 25.99 25.54
N GLY A 298 -45.18 26.50 26.60
CA GLY A 298 -45.88 25.67 27.59
C GLY A 298 -44.97 24.67 28.33
N GLY A 299 -43.67 25.00 28.48
CA GLY A 299 -42.67 24.13 29.13
C GLY A 299 -42.06 23.06 28.21
N LYS A 300 -42.51 22.94 26.95
CA LYS A 300 -41.90 22.06 25.95
C LYS A 300 -40.88 22.84 25.12
N GLU A 301 -39.64 22.39 25.13
CA GLU A 301 -38.57 22.95 24.29
C GLU A 301 -38.72 22.46 22.85
N THR A 302 -38.49 23.37 21.92
CA THR A 302 -38.40 23.13 20.48
C THR A 302 -37.03 23.60 20.01
N TYR A 303 -36.35 22.75 19.24
CA TYR A 303 -35.00 22.96 18.73
C TYR A 303 -35.09 23.29 17.24
N THR A 304 -34.59 24.45 16.83
CA THR A 304 -34.57 24.89 15.43
C THR A 304 -33.13 24.98 14.95
N THR A 305 -32.76 24.18 13.94
CA THR A 305 -31.41 24.17 13.37
C THR A 305 -31.06 25.52 12.78
N LEU A 306 -29.91 26.08 13.16
CA LEU A 306 -29.37 27.32 12.61
C LEU A 306 -28.15 27.09 11.71
N GLY A 307 -27.42 26.00 11.93
CA GLY A 307 -26.16 25.73 11.26
C GLY A 307 -25.53 24.43 11.76
N ALA A 308 -24.69 23.81 10.93
CA ALA A 308 -23.94 22.62 11.31
C ALA A 308 -22.57 22.57 10.61
N GLU A 309 -21.69 21.73 11.15
CA GLU A 309 -20.39 21.41 10.57
C GLU A 309 -20.06 19.94 10.83
N HIS A 310 -19.47 19.29 9.82
CA HIS A 310 -19.35 17.83 9.80
C HIS A 310 -17.89 17.41 9.65
N ILE A 311 -17.44 16.54 10.54
CA ILE A 311 -16.21 15.76 10.37
C ILE A 311 -16.62 14.44 9.71
N VAL A 312 -16.24 14.23 8.46
CA VAL A 312 -16.46 12.97 7.74
C VAL A 312 -15.18 12.16 7.73
N PHE A 313 -15.26 10.90 8.17
CA PHE A 313 -14.13 9.99 8.13
C PHE A 313 -14.10 9.29 6.78
N HIS A 314 -12.97 9.40 6.07
CA HIS A 314 -12.82 8.74 4.78
C HIS A 314 -11.37 8.34 4.52
N SER A 315 -11.18 7.09 4.13
CA SER A 315 -9.91 6.44 3.89
C SER A 315 -9.04 7.12 2.82
N ASP A 316 -9.67 7.79 1.85
CA ASP A 316 -8.99 8.61 0.82
C ASP A 316 -8.05 9.66 1.42
N THR A 317 -8.33 10.20 2.62
CA THR A 317 -7.42 11.15 3.30
C THR A 317 -6.06 10.51 3.62
N ARG A 318 -6.05 9.22 3.97
CA ARG A 318 -4.84 8.46 4.24
C ARG A 318 -4.17 8.01 2.96
N VAL A 319 -4.95 7.55 1.98
CA VAL A 319 -4.44 7.18 0.65
C VAL A 319 -3.79 8.39 -0.03
N LYS A 320 -4.41 9.58 0.01
CA LYS A 320 -3.85 10.84 -0.49
C LYS A 320 -2.55 11.22 0.18
N LYS A 321 -2.41 11.08 1.51
CA LYS A 321 -1.11 11.31 2.19
C LYS A 321 -0.01 10.38 1.67
N VAL A 322 -0.34 9.12 1.39
CA VAL A 322 0.59 8.15 0.79
C VAL A 322 0.88 8.50 -0.67
N LEU A 323 -0.15 8.85 -1.46
CA LEU A 323 -0.01 9.23 -2.87
C LEU A 323 0.69 10.57 -3.08
N ASN A 324 0.51 11.56 -2.22
CA ASN A 324 1.15 12.87 -2.29
C ASN A 324 2.66 12.78 -2.05
N LYS A 325 3.15 11.73 -1.35
CA LYS A 325 4.58 11.44 -1.22
C LYS A 325 5.17 10.88 -2.53
N PHE A 326 4.42 10.01 -3.24
CA PHE A 326 4.81 9.50 -4.56
C PHE A 326 4.53 10.48 -5.71
N ALA A 327 3.56 11.39 -5.57
CA ALA A 327 3.28 12.47 -6.51
C ALA A 327 4.45 13.47 -6.55
N ARG A 328 5.23 13.61 -5.47
CA ARG A 328 6.49 14.36 -5.46
C ARG A 328 7.58 13.73 -6.34
N ILE A 329 7.47 12.45 -6.69
CA ILE A 329 8.30 11.83 -7.76
C ILE A 329 7.90 12.37 -9.15
N ARG A 330 6.61 12.73 -9.35
CA ARG A 330 6.15 13.43 -10.56
C ARG A 330 6.48 14.93 -10.52
N GLU A 331 6.38 15.59 -9.36
CA GLU A 331 6.60 17.04 -9.24
C GLU A 331 8.07 17.46 -9.28
N ALA A 332 9.02 16.60 -8.92
CA ALA A 332 10.45 16.87 -9.13
C ALA A 332 10.82 17.06 -10.63
N ALA A 333 9.93 16.70 -11.56
CA ALA A 333 10.07 16.97 -13.00
C ALA A 333 9.33 18.23 -13.51
N VAL A 334 8.47 18.86 -12.69
CA VAL A 334 7.58 19.97 -13.11
C VAL A 334 8.33 21.30 -13.32
N THR A 335 9.60 21.39 -12.93
CA THR A 335 10.48 22.49 -13.40
C THR A 335 10.76 22.44 -14.91
N THR A 336 10.27 21.43 -15.64
CA THR A 336 10.50 21.27 -17.10
C THR A 336 9.25 21.06 -17.98
N ASN A 337 8.04 21.34 -17.50
CA ASN A 337 6.83 21.40 -18.35
C ASN A 337 6.43 20.11 -19.11
N ALA A 338 6.74 18.92 -18.58
CA ALA A 338 6.14 17.68 -19.03
C ALA A 338 5.59 16.92 -17.83
N ALA A 339 4.31 16.54 -17.86
CA ALA A 339 3.80 15.49 -16.97
C ALA A 339 4.42 14.17 -17.43
N THR A 340 5.66 13.90 -17.01
CA THR A 340 6.36 12.67 -17.37
C THR A 340 5.82 11.52 -16.54
N ALA A 341 5.49 10.44 -17.24
CA ALA A 341 5.23 9.12 -16.70
C ALA A 341 6.26 8.68 -15.63
N PRO A 342 5.89 7.77 -14.72
CA PRO A 342 6.85 7.19 -13.78
C PRO A 342 8.04 6.56 -14.54
N ALA A 343 9.26 6.82 -14.06
CA ALA A 343 10.48 6.39 -14.74
C ALA A 343 10.57 4.86 -14.84
N PHE A 344 10.14 4.14 -13.80
CA PHE A 344 9.90 2.69 -13.79
C PHE A 344 8.49 2.41 -13.27
N TYR A 345 7.81 1.42 -13.84
CA TYR A 345 6.55 0.93 -13.31
C TYR A 345 6.31 -0.56 -13.58
N PHE A 346 5.53 -1.17 -12.70
CA PHE A 346 4.90 -2.47 -12.92
C PHE A 346 3.52 -2.32 -13.57
N ARG A 347 2.95 -3.41 -14.09
CA ARG A 347 1.59 -3.48 -14.63
C ARG A 347 0.71 -4.36 -13.75
N ASP A 348 -0.58 -4.04 -13.67
CA ASP A 348 -1.59 -4.92 -13.07
C ASP A 348 -2.22 -5.84 -14.12
N GLN A 349 -2.24 -5.41 -15.39
CA GLN A 349 -2.74 -6.13 -16.57
C GLN A 349 -1.80 -5.99 -17.77
N VAL A 350 -1.82 -6.95 -18.70
CA VAL A 350 -0.93 -6.95 -19.89
C VAL A 350 -1.12 -5.75 -20.82
N THR A 351 -2.28 -5.08 -20.71
CA THR A 351 -2.66 -3.89 -21.49
C THR A 351 -2.26 -2.58 -20.83
N ASP A 352 -1.85 -2.58 -19.56
CA ASP A 352 -1.55 -1.36 -18.83
C ASP A 352 -0.35 -0.63 -19.45
N GLY A 353 -0.46 0.70 -19.47
CA GLY A 353 0.61 1.62 -19.85
C GLY A 353 1.07 2.43 -18.64
N ASP A 354 1.61 3.61 -18.90
CA ASP A 354 2.20 4.51 -17.92
C ASP A 354 1.17 5.42 -17.20
N GLN A 355 -0.12 5.10 -17.33
CA GLN A 355 -1.22 5.87 -16.78
C GLN A 355 -1.67 5.32 -15.43
N PHE A 356 -1.76 6.21 -14.44
CA PHE A 356 -2.09 5.90 -13.05
C PHE A 356 -3.12 6.90 -12.52
N PRO A 357 -4.12 6.48 -11.73
CA PRO A 357 -4.34 5.11 -11.25
C PRO A 357 -4.75 4.13 -12.36
N ARG A 358 -4.32 2.87 -12.22
CA ARG A 358 -4.68 1.77 -13.13
C ARG A 358 -6.12 1.32 -12.88
N ASN A 359 -6.82 0.94 -13.94
CA ASN A 359 -8.19 0.43 -13.88
C ASN A 359 -8.19 -1.10 -14.02
N GLY A 360 -9.12 -1.78 -13.34
CA GLY A 360 -9.32 -3.23 -13.48
C GLY A 360 -8.76 -4.07 -12.32
N THR A 361 -8.42 -5.33 -12.64
CA THR A 361 -7.97 -6.34 -11.67
C THR A 361 -6.52 -6.12 -11.27
N TYR A 362 -6.27 -5.89 -9.97
CA TYR A 362 -4.94 -5.56 -9.44
C TYR A 362 -4.18 -6.76 -8.85
N TYR A 363 -4.86 -7.91 -8.67
CA TYR A 363 -4.32 -9.09 -8.02
C TYR A 363 -3.77 -10.14 -9.00
N PHE A 364 -3.51 -9.76 -10.25
CA PHE A 364 -3.11 -10.68 -11.33
C PHE A 364 -2.03 -10.09 -12.25
N SER A 365 -1.04 -9.43 -11.65
CA SER A 365 0.02 -8.76 -12.39
C SER A 365 0.76 -9.73 -13.34
N PRO A 366 0.93 -9.36 -14.62
CA PRO A 366 1.80 -10.09 -15.54
C PRO A 366 3.29 -9.81 -15.28
N ASP A 367 3.62 -8.86 -14.42
CA ASP A 367 5.00 -8.51 -14.11
C ASP A 367 5.59 -9.35 -12.98
N ILE A 368 4.76 -10.16 -12.30
CA ILE A 368 5.19 -11.26 -11.45
C ILE A 368 4.95 -12.56 -12.23
N GLN A 369 6.02 -13.31 -12.52
CA GLN A 369 6.00 -14.50 -13.37
C GLN A 369 6.51 -15.76 -12.63
N PRO A 370 5.65 -16.43 -11.84
CA PRO A 370 5.95 -17.74 -11.28
C PRO A 370 6.22 -18.78 -12.38
N TRP A 371 7.34 -19.48 -12.30
CA TRP A 371 7.80 -20.38 -13.35
C TRP A 371 7.65 -21.87 -13.01
N GLY A 372 7.63 -22.19 -11.71
CA GLY A 372 7.48 -23.54 -11.19
C GLY A 372 8.64 -23.95 -10.28
N THR A 373 8.87 -25.26 -10.16
CA THR A 373 9.86 -25.83 -9.24
C THR A 373 11.27 -25.98 -9.84
N LEU A 374 11.49 -25.44 -11.03
CA LEU A 374 12.78 -25.34 -11.69
C LEU A 374 12.91 -23.95 -12.29
N PRO A 375 14.11 -23.35 -12.31
CA PRO A 375 14.33 -22.09 -13.01
C PRO A 375 14.18 -22.29 -14.53
N ASP A 376 13.94 -21.19 -15.23
CA ASP A 376 13.87 -21.17 -16.68
C ASP A 376 15.27 -21.21 -17.31
N ALA A 377 15.51 -22.20 -18.16
CA ALA A 377 16.74 -22.30 -18.94
C ALA A 377 16.81 -21.26 -20.08
N ASN A 378 15.66 -20.72 -20.52
CA ASN A 378 15.56 -19.80 -21.65
C ASN A 378 14.83 -18.49 -21.30
N VAL A 379 15.04 -17.99 -20.07
CA VAL A 379 14.34 -16.81 -19.52
C VAL A 379 14.27 -15.61 -20.47
N GLN A 380 15.34 -15.37 -21.24
CA GLN A 380 15.40 -14.26 -22.19
C GLN A 380 14.44 -14.44 -23.37
N SER A 381 14.29 -15.64 -23.93
CA SER A 381 13.32 -15.89 -25.02
C SER A 381 11.90 -15.95 -24.49
N ASP A 382 11.72 -16.51 -23.30
CA ASP A 382 10.40 -16.87 -22.78
C ASP A 382 9.73 -15.68 -22.09
N LEU A 383 10.49 -14.83 -21.38
CA LEU A 383 9.97 -13.68 -20.64
C LEU A 383 10.45 -12.31 -21.16
N GLY A 384 11.37 -12.29 -22.13
CA GLY A 384 11.91 -11.06 -22.71
C GLY A 384 10.94 -10.28 -23.63
N PRO A 385 11.45 -9.30 -24.40
CA PRO A 385 10.65 -8.35 -25.17
C PRO A 385 9.55 -8.95 -26.06
N ALA A 386 9.83 -10.10 -26.70
CA ALA A 386 8.87 -10.76 -27.59
C ALA A 386 7.59 -11.24 -26.87
N ASN A 387 7.69 -11.56 -25.57
CA ASN A 387 6.59 -12.11 -24.77
C ASN A 387 6.13 -11.15 -23.66
N TYR A 388 6.50 -9.87 -23.75
CA TYR A 388 6.17 -8.91 -22.69
C TYR A 388 4.67 -8.66 -22.50
N ARG A 389 3.88 -8.73 -23.58
CA ARG A 389 2.41 -8.60 -23.54
C ARG A 389 1.69 -9.93 -23.29
N VAL A 390 2.42 -10.94 -22.82
CA VAL A 390 1.90 -12.26 -22.50
C VAL A 390 2.20 -12.57 -21.04
N ASP A 391 1.19 -13.04 -20.31
CA ASP A 391 1.37 -13.69 -19.01
C ASP A 391 1.71 -15.17 -19.25
N MET A 392 3.00 -15.52 -19.14
CA MET A 392 3.47 -16.88 -19.40
C MET A 392 3.15 -17.81 -18.25
N SER A 393 3.13 -17.30 -17.02
CA SER A 393 2.74 -18.07 -15.84
C SER A 393 1.28 -18.52 -15.87
N ASP A 394 0.38 -17.65 -16.34
CA ASP A 394 -1.02 -18.00 -16.55
C ASP A 394 -1.20 -19.05 -17.65
N ARG A 395 -0.54 -18.86 -18.81
CA ARG A 395 -0.54 -19.86 -19.89
C ARG A 395 -0.05 -21.24 -19.47
N ARG A 396 0.87 -21.28 -18.51
CA ARG A 396 1.46 -22.52 -17.98
C ARG A 396 0.71 -23.08 -16.77
N ASN A 397 -0.31 -22.37 -16.27
CA ASN A 397 -1.11 -22.74 -15.10
C ASN A 397 -0.26 -23.13 -13.88
N VAL A 398 0.69 -22.26 -13.52
CA VAL A 398 1.67 -22.53 -12.45
C VAL A 398 1.04 -22.31 -11.07
N SER A 399 1.26 -23.24 -10.15
CA SER A 399 0.93 -23.11 -8.72
C SER A 399 2.21 -23.07 -7.87
N LEU A 400 2.12 -22.54 -6.64
CA LEU A 400 3.18 -22.69 -5.64
C LEU A 400 3.08 -24.07 -4.99
N VAL A 401 4.20 -24.77 -4.92
CA VAL A 401 4.28 -26.14 -4.40
C VAL A 401 4.92 -26.15 -3.02
N ALA A 402 4.24 -26.78 -2.06
CA ALA A 402 4.71 -26.95 -0.70
C ALA A 402 6.08 -27.62 -0.61
N ASN A 403 6.94 -27.15 0.31
CA ASN A 403 8.21 -27.80 0.68
C ASN A 403 9.14 -28.08 -0.52
N LEU A 404 9.07 -27.22 -1.54
CA LEU A 404 9.97 -27.20 -2.70
C LEU A 404 10.34 -25.74 -3.00
N SER A 405 11.39 -25.56 -3.79
CA SER A 405 11.71 -24.25 -4.37
C SER A 405 10.69 -23.87 -5.42
N ASN A 406 10.29 -22.60 -5.40
CA ASN A 406 9.38 -22.02 -6.38
C ASN A 406 10.05 -20.78 -6.98
N TYR A 407 10.41 -20.86 -8.25
CA TYR A 407 11.14 -19.81 -8.95
C TYR A 407 10.18 -18.80 -9.55
N ILE A 408 10.37 -17.52 -9.21
CA ILE A 408 9.49 -16.43 -9.61
C ILE A 408 10.35 -15.34 -10.25
N TYR A 409 10.04 -14.98 -11.48
CA TYR A 409 10.70 -13.90 -12.20
C TYR A 409 9.90 -12.61 -12.06
N LEU A 410 10.59 -11.48 -12.09
CA LEU A 410 9.96 -10.17 -12.18
C LEU A 410 10.23 -9.54 -13.54
N ARG A 411 9.27 -8.73 -13.99
CA ARG A 411 9.39 -7.82 -15.12
C ARG A 411 8.97 -6.44 -14.69
N GLY A 412 9.30 -5.43 -15.49
CA GLY A 412 8.78 -4.08 -15.37
C GLY A 412 9.02 -3.35 -16.67
N THR A 413 8.80 -2.04 -16.67
CA THR A 413 9.08 -1.20 -17.84
C THR A 413 9.49 0.18 -17.39
N THR A 414 10.25 0.86 -18.23
CA THR A 414 10.66 2.24 -18.01
C THR A 414 10.18 3.17 -19.10
N THR A 415 9.89 4.43 -18.73
CA THR A 415 9.55 5.51 -19.68
C THR A 415 10.70 6.48 -19.91
N ALA A 416 11.79 6.31 -19.17
CA ALA A 416 13.04 7.07 -19.26
C ALA A 416 14.19 6.20 -18.69
N SER A 417 15.43 6.70 -18.79
CA SER A 417 16.57 6.11 -18.07
C SER A 417 16.29 6.11 -16.57
N ALA A 418 16.43 4.95 -15.92
CA ALA A 418 16.09 4.76 -14.51
C ALA A 418 16.96 3.68 -13.87
N SER A 419 17.28 3.85 -12.59
CA SER A 419 17.92 2.81 -11.77
C SER A 419 17.24 2.66 -10.42
N GLY A 420 17.38 1.48 -9.83
CA GLY A 420 16.83 1.17 -8.52
C GLY A 420 16.89 -0.31 -8.19
N SER A 421 16.15 -0.67 -7.14
CA SER A 421 16.06 -2.02 -6.61
C SER A 421 14.63 -2.51 -6.62
N VAL A 422 14.44 -3.82 -6.79
CA VAL A 422 13.17 -4.51 -6.63
C VAL A 422 13.30 -5.68 -5.66
N ARG A 423 12.19 -6.05 -5.05
CA ARG A 423 12.08 -7.26 -4.24
C ARG A 423 10.69 -7.86 -4.32
N LEU A 424 10.57 -9.07 -3.80
CA LEU A 424 9.34 -9.84 -3.81
C LEU A 424 9.02 -10.37 -2.42
N PHE A 425 7.74 -10.30 -2.07
CA PHE A 425 7.17 -10.94 -0.90
C PHE A 425 6.20 -12.05 -1.30
N ALA A 426 6.03 -13.03 -0.43
CA ALA A 426 4.94 -14.00 -0.48
C ALA A 426 4.09 -13.85 0.78
N ILE A 427 3.02 -13.06 0.66
CA ILE A 427 2.17 -12.63 1.78
C ILE A 427 0.98 -13.58 1.91
N PRO A 428 0.75 -14.25 3.06
CA PRO A 428 -0.52 -14.92 3.30
C PRO A 428 -1.68 -13.93 3.18
N SER A 429 -2.78 -14.32 2.52
CA SER A 429 -3.93 -13.44 2.31
C SER A 429 -4.48 -12.80 3.59
N SER A 430 -4.36 -13.48 4.73
CA SER A 430 -4.78 -13.01 6.05
C SER A 430 -4.02 -11.81 6.59
N VAL A 431 -2.80 -11.54 6.10
CA VAL A 431 -1.98 -10.40 6.51
C VAL A 431 -1.75 -9.39 5.37
N LEU A 432 -2.52 -9.53 4.28
CA LEU A 432 -2.42 -8.69 3.09
C LEU A 432 -2.58 -7.20 3.40
N LEU A 433 -3.49 -6.86 4.32
CA LEU A 433 -3.75 -5.48 4.72
C LEU A 433 -2.71 -4.94 5.72
N HIS A 434 -1.69 -5.73 6.08
CA HIS A 434 -0.69 -5.36 7.07
C HIS A 434 0.74 -5.27 6.48
N PRO A 435 1.02 -4.32 5.55
CA PRO A 435 2.37 -3.95 5.12
C PRO A 435 3.45 -3.94 6.21
N SER A 436 3.14 -3.54 7.44
CA SER A 436 4.08 -3.55 8.58
C SER A 436 4.64 -4.96 8.87
N GLN A 437 3.93 -6.01 8.46
CA GLN A 437 4.31 -7.41 8.66
C GLN A 437 5.03 -8.01 7.44
N TYR A 438 5.09 -7.32 6.29
CA TYR A 438 5.65 -7.88 5.06
C TYR A 438 7.13 -8.23 5.20
N SER A 439 7.88 -7.43 5.96
CA SER A 439 9.31 -7.66 6.21
C SER A 439 9.60 -8.69 7.32
N THR A 440 8.59 -9.45 7.77
CA THR A 440 8.78 -10.55 8.73
C THR A 440 9.27 -11.83 8.05
N GLN A 441 9.93 -12.69 8.80
CA GLN A 441 10.61 -13.90 8.30
C GLN A 441 9.67 -14.89 7.56
N GLY A 442 8.35 -14.83 7.79
CA GLY A 442 7.37 -15.69 7.12
C GLY A 442 6.78 -15.14 5.81
N CYS A 443 7.11 -13.89 5.45
CA CYS A 443 6.52 -13.17 4.32
C CYS A 443 7.56 -12.77 3.26
N ILE A 444 8.81 -12.59 3.68
CA ILE A 444 9.89 -12.11 2.83
C ILE A 444 10.62 -13.26 2.13
N ILE A 445 10.97 -13.05 0.86
CA ILE A 445 11.80 -14.00 0.12
C ILE A 445 13.27 -13.68 0.38
N TYR A 446 14.03 -14.71 0.73
CA TYR A 446 15.45 -14.62 1.03
C TYR A 446 16.29 -15.27 -0.07
N ASP A 447 17.42 -14.64 -0.38
CA ASP A 447 18.58 -15.33 -0.92
C ASP A 447 19.42 -15.87 0.24
N HIS A 448 20.42 -16.69 -0.05
CA HIS A 448 21.39 -17.17 0.92
C HIS A 448 22.78 -16.62 0.60
N THR A 449 23.52 -16.29 1.65
CA THR A 449 24.95 -16.00 1.53
C THR A 449 25.75 -17.29 1.31
N SER A 450 27.05 -17.18 1.05
CA SER A 450 27.92 -18.35 0.88
C SER A 450 28.09 -19.20 2.15
N GLY A 451 27.66 -18.69 3.31
CA GLY A 451 27.60 -19.43 4.59
C GLY A 451 26.20 -19.94 4.94
N GLY A 452 25.24 -19.86 4.00
CA GLY A 452 23.85 -20.29 4.19
C GLY A 452 22.94 -19.30 4.93
N ASP A 453 23.49 -18.22 5.49
CA ASP A 453 22.68 -17.22 6.22
C ASP A 453 21.70 -16.49 5.28
N PRO A 454 20.44 -16.29 5.70
CA PRO A 454 19.42 -15.64 4.88
C PRO A 454 19.71 -14.14 4.72
N LYS A 455 19.55 -13.65 3.49
CA LYS A 455 19.65 -12.24 3.12
C LYS A 455 18.43 -11.86 2.28
N VAL A 456 17.82 -10.70 2.51
CA VAL A 456 16.66 -10.26 1.72
C VAL A 456 16.99 -10.29 0.23
N ALA A 457 16.18 -11.00 -0.55
CA ALA A 457 16.36 -11.07 -1.99
C ALA A 457 16.04 -9.71 -2.62
N ILE A 458 17.05 -9.12 -3.27
CA ILE A 458 16.93 -7.84 -3.96
C ILE A 458 17.56 -8.00 -5.34
N ARG A 459 16.89 -7.49 -6.37
CA ARG A 459 17.44 -7.40 -7.74
C ARG A 459 17.51 -5.92 -8.13
N ASN A 460 18.54 -5.54 -8.86
CA ASN A 460 18.74 -4.15 -9.27
C ASN A 460 18.48 -3.98 -10.77
N TYR A 461 18.00 -2.81 -11.17
CA TYR A 461 17.89 -2.41 -12.56
C TYR A 461 18.66 -1.11 -12.77
N ASN A 462 19.22 -0.96 -13.97
CA ASN A 462 19.86 0.28 -14.41
C ASN A 462 19.71 0.38 -15.92
N THR A 463 18.81 1.25 -16.37
CA THR A 463 18.44 1.43 -17.77
C THR A 463 18.98 2.76 -18.27
N THR A 464 19.54 2.78 -19.48
CA THR A 464 20.08 3.99 -20.09
C THR A 464 19.08 4.70 -21.00
N SER A 465 17.94 4.07 -21.29
CA SER A 465 16.82 4.58 -22.09
C SER A 465 15.51 3.92 -21.65
N PRO A 466 14.33 4.37 -22.15
CA PRO A 466 13.10 3.61 -21.97
C PRO A 466 13.27 2.15 -22.45
N GLU A 467 12.80 1.20 -21.66
CA GLU A 467 12.97 -0.24 -21.87
C GLU A 467 11.69 -0.98 -21.47
N ALA A 468 11.18 -1.86 -22.35
CA ALA A 468 9.97 -2.64 -22.11
C ALA A 468 10.13 -4.05 -22.71
N PRO A 469 10.38 -5.09 -21.89
CA PRO A 469 10.53 -5.12 -20.43
C PRO A 469 11.94 -4.83 -19.96
N VAL A 470 12.03 -4.30 -18.74
CA VAL A 470 13.13 -4.61 -17.82
C VAL A 470 12.87 -6.02 -17.28
N LEU A 471 13.69 -7.00 -17.67
CA LEU A 471 13.59 -8.39 -17.22
C LEU A 471 14.66 -8.67 -16.15
N PHE A 472 14.24 -9.15 -14.99
CA PHE A 472 15.15 -9.63 -13.96
C PHE A 472 15.43 -11.12 -14.20
N THR A 473 16.56 -11.42 -14.85
CA THR A 473 16.91 -12.78 -15.30
C THR A 473 17.29 -13.73 -14.16
N GLU A 474 17.65 -13.21 -12.99
CA GLU A 474 17.86 -14.00 -11.79
C GLU A 474 16.53 -14.12 -11.01
N PRO A 475 15.99 -15.33 -10.84
CA PRO A 475 14.70 -15.51 -10.17
C PRO A 475 14.78 -15.21 -8.66
N PHE A 476 13.63 -14.89 -8.10
CA PHE A 476 13.37 -15.00 -6.66
C PHE A 476 13.01 -16.46 -6.36
N ASN A 477 13.61 -17.05 -5.33
CA ASN A 477 13.34 -18.42 -4.93
C ASN A 477 12.51 -18.44 -3.64
N PHE A 478 11.21 -18.71 -3.75
CA PHE A 478 10.38 -18.96 -2.58
C PHE A 478 10.55 -20.43 -2.14
N SER A 479 11.59 -20.66 -1.36
CA SER A 479 11.97 -21.99 -0.89
C SER A 479 11.11 -22.46 0.28
N ASP A 480 10.62 -23.70 0.18
CA ASP A 480 9.84 -24.38 1.21
C ASP A 480 8.67 -23.56 1.78
N PRO A 481 7.74 -23.09 0.93
CA PRO A 481 6.64 -22.27 1.40
C PRO A 481 5.78 -23.08 2.40
N PRO A 482 5.59 -22.59 3.64
CA PRO A 482 4.67 -23.23 4.55
C PRO A 482 3.25 -23.15 4.00
N PRO A 483 2.32 -23.99 4.47
CA PRO A 483 0.91 -23.81 4.11
C PRO A 483 0.43 -22.44 4.59
N PRO A 484 -0.28 -21.66 3.74
CA PRO A 484 -0.81 -20.38 4.16
C PRO A 484 -1.77 -20.61 5.35
N PRO A 485 -1.63 -19.84 6.45
CA PRO A 485 -2.53 -19.98 7.61
C PRO A 485 -4.00 -19.89 7.19
N GLY A 486 -4.81 -20.88 7.61
CA GLY A 486 -6.22 -20.96 7.23
C GLY A 486 -6.51 -21.68 5.90
N GLY A 487 -5.50 -22.13 5.17
CA GLY A 487 -5.67 -22.96 3.95
C GLY A 487 -6.06 -22.19 2.69
N ASP A 488 -5.78 -20.88 2.64
CA ASP A 488 -6.12 -20.00 1.51
C ASP A 488 -4.98 -19.92 0.47
N HIS A 489 -4.62 -18.73 -0.01
CA HIS A 489 -3.62 -18.49 -1.05
C HIS A 489 -2.52 -17.53 -0.59
N TYR A 490 -1.42 -17.49 -1.35
CA TYR A 490 -0.39 -16.46 -1.21
C TYR A 490 -0.63 -15.32 -2.18
N CYS A 491 -0.49 -14.09 -1.70
CA CYS A 491 -0.39 -12.88 -2.48
C CYS A 491 1.09 -12.55 -2.68
N LEU A 492 1.60 -12.74 -3.88
CA LEU A 492 2.94 -12.28 -4.23
C LEU A 492 2.91 -10.77 -4.44
N ILE A 493 3.72 -10.02 -3.70
CA ILE A 493 3.80 -8.55 -3.80
C ILE A 493 5.20 -8.15 -4.22
N ALA A 494 5.31 -7.52 -5.40
CA ALA A 494 6.56 -6.95 -5.86
C ALA A 494 6.59 -5.46 -5.53
N GLU A 495 7.76 -4.98 -5.08
CA GLU A 495 8.00 -3.57 -4.81
C GLU A 495 9.24 -3.09 -5.55
N CYS A 496 9.22 -1.84 -6.03
CA CYS A 496 10.42 -1.10 -6.41
C CYS A 496 10.75 0.04 -5.47
N ARG A 497 12.05 0.28 -5.33
CA ARG A 497 12.64 1.43 -4.67
C ARG A 497 13.65 2.06 -5.63
N PRO A 498 13.34 3.23 -6.22
CA PRO A 498 14.28 3.94 -7.09
C PRO A 498 15.56 4.35 -6.34
N ASP A 499 16.65 4.49 -7.06
CA ASP A 499 17.85 5.14 -6.53
C ASP A 499 17.65 6.67 -6.45
N GLY A 500 18.40 7.33 -5.57
CA GLY A 500 18.42 8.79 -5.46
C GLY A 500 17.59 9.34 -4.30
N LEU A 501 17.14 10.58 -4.46
CA LEU A 501 16.42 11.35 -3.45
C LEU A 501 15.06 11.80 -3.98
N ASP A 502 14.08 11.88 -3.10
CA ASP A 502 12.77 12.46 -3.35
C ASP A 502 12.83 14.00 -3.47
N ALA A 503 11.69 14.63 -3.75
CA ALA A 503 11.63 16.09 -3.91
C ALA A 503 12.00 16.90 -2.64
N ASN A 504 12.05 16.25 -1.48
CA ASN A 504 12.44 16.85 -0.20
C ASN A 504 13.92 16.59 0.15
N GLY A 505 14.65 15.86 -0.70
CA GLY A 505 16.04 15.49 -0.47
C GLY A 505 16.24 14.25 0.42
N TYR A 506 15.20 13.45 0.67
CA TYR A 506 15.30 12.19 1.41
C TYR A 506 15.45 11.01 0.47
N SER A 507 16.20 9.98 0.87
CA SER A 507 16.26 8.74 0.11
C SER A 507 14.90 8.07 0.03
N TYR A 508 14.57 7.49 -1.13
CA TYR A 508 13.36 6.71 -1.30
C TYR A 508 13.30 5.55 -0.29
N GLU A 509 12.16 5.36 0.35
CA GLU A 509 11.89 4.21 1.20
C GLU A 509 11.17 3.14 0.37
N TRP A 510 10.99 1.94 0.93
CA TRP A 510 10.20 0.92 0.25
C TRP A 510 8.70 1.21 0.39
N PRO A 511 7.87 0.95 -0.63
CA PRO A 511 6.44 1.27 -0.59
C PRO A 511 5.67 0.80 0.67
N HIS A 512 5.87 -0.43 1.14
CA HIS A 512 5.23 -0.94 2.37
C HIS A 512 5.63 -0.17 3.65
N GLN A 513 6.85 0.39 3.71
CA GLN A 513 7.35 1.18 4.84
C GLN A 513 6.69 2.56 4.84
N GLU A 514 6.41 3.11 3.67
CA GLU A 514 5.81 4.42 3.53
C GLU A 514 4.30 4.40 3.81
N THR A 515 3.61 3.32 3.45
CA THR A 515 2.14 3.24 3.53
C THR A 515 1.60 2.85 4.90
N GLY A 516 2.32 2.01 5.64
CA GLY A 516 1.80 1.38 6.86
C GLY A 516 0.57 0.49 6.61
N ASP A 517 -0.10 0.04 7.68
CA ASP A 517 -1.17 -0.98 7.57
C ASP A 517 -2.49 -0.45 7.07
N PHE A 518 -3.09 -1.07 6.07
CA PHE A 518 -4.40 -0.69 5.55
C PHE A 518 -5.52 -1.12 6.50
N ALA A 519 -6.49 -0.23 6.69
CA ALA A 519 -7.68 -0.51 7.49
C ALA A 519 -8.74 -1.27 6.68
N THR A 520 -8.75 -1.09 5.35
CA THR A 520 -9.73 -1.73 4.46
C THR A 520 -9.09 -2.31 3.19
N ALA A 521 -9.77 -3.27 2.57
CA ALA A 521 -9.36 -3.80 1.27
C ALA A 521 -9.44 -2.75 0.14
N ALA A 522 -10.31 -1.74 0.27
CA ALA A 522 -10.43 -0.65 -0.69
C ALA A 522 -9.19 0.26 -0.66
N GLU A 523 -8.66 0.57 0.53
CA GLU A 523 -7.40 1.30 0.68
C GLU A 523 -6.24 0.57 0.02
N TYR A 524 -6.14 -0.73 0.30
CA TYR A 524 -5.12 -1.59 -0.29
C TYR A 524 -5.21 -1.64 -1.83
N ALA A 525 -6.43 -1.81 -2.36
CA ALA A 525 -6.67 -1.81 -3.80
C ALA A 525 -6.31 -0.46 -4.44
N ALA A 526 -6.64 0.65 -3.77
CA ALA A 526 -6.30 1.99 -4.24
C ALA A 526 -4.77 2.23 -4.23
N TRP A 527 -4.07 1.76 -3.18
CA TRP A 527 -2.62 1.83 -3.09
C TRP A 527 -1.95 1.09 -4.25
N ILE A 528 -2.32 -0.16 -4.51
CA ILE A 528 -1.72 -0.93 -5.63
C ILE A 528 -1.99 -0.23 -6.96
N ARG A 529 -3.25 0.12 -7.26
CA ARG A 529 -3.61 0.72 -8.55
C ARG A 529 -2.92 2.05 -8.81
N SER A 530 -2.62 2.80 -7.75
CA SER A 530 -2.10 4.15 -7.87
C SER A 530 -0.57 4.22 -7.75
N ASN A 531 0.06 3.18 -7.21
CA ASN A 531 1.50 3.13 -7.00
C ASN A 531 2.23 2.41 -8.15
N PRO A 532 3.03 3.11 -8.98
CA PRO A 532 3.78 2.48 -10.06
C PRO A 532 4.82 1.48 -9.59
N CYS A 533 5.30 1.63 -8.35
CA CYS A 533 6.31 0.77 -7.76
C CYS A 533 5.75 -0.46 -7.05
N VAL A 534 4.45 -0.76 -7.17
CA VAL A 534 3.84 -1.94 -6.54
C VAL A 534 2.96 -2.67 -7.54
N CYS A 535 3.01 -4.01 -7.50
CA CYS A 535 2.02 -4.87 -8.14
C CYS A 535 1.82 -6.16 -7.33
N GLN A 536 0.72 -6.85 -7.57
CA GLN A 536 0.34 -8.08 -6.87
C GLN A 536 -0.04 -9.20 -7.83
N ARG A 537 0.26 -10.44 -7.42
CA ARG A 537 -0.28 -11.66 -8.05
C ARG A 537 -0.74 -12.66 -6.99
N ASN A 538 -1.99 -13.11 -7.08
CA ASN A 538 -2.50 -14.21 -6.26
C ASN A 538 -2.05 -15.57 -6.80
N MET A 539 -1.65 -16.47 -5.90
CA MET A 539 -1.13 -17.78 -6.25
C MET A 539 -1.78 -18.90 -5.47
N CYS A 540 -2.27 -19.90 -6.21
CA CYS A 540 -2.72 -21.16 -5.62
C CYS A 540 -1.54 -21.89 -4.97
N TYR A 541 -1.82 -22.46 -3.80
CA TYR A 541 -0.88 -23.30 -3.05
C TYR A 541 -1.33 -24.76 -3.14
N ILE A 542 -0.41 -25.67 -3.48
CA ILE A 542 -0.68 -27.10 -3.52
C ILE A 542 0.22 -27.86 -2.53
N SER A 543 -0.37 -28.80 -1.80
CA SER A 543 0.37 -29.67 -0.88
C SER A 543 1.26 -30.65 -1.64
N ASN A 544 2.42 -30.96 -1.06
CA ASN A 544 3.35 -31.94 -1.59
C ASN A 544 3.42 -33.14 -0.63
N PRO A 545 2.82 -34.30 -0.98
CA PRO A 545 2.86 -35.49 -0.13
C PRO A 545 4.25 -36.14 -0.06
N ASN A 546 5.19 -35.72 -0.92
CA ASN A 546 6.55 -36.23 -0.99
C ASN A 546 7.59 -35.20 -0.50
N ALA A 547 7.25 -34.40 0.52
CA ALA A 547 8.13 -33.36 1.05
C ALA A 547 9.51 -33.91 1.48
N PRO A 548 10.60 -33.14 1.31
CA PRO A 548 11.92 -33.49 1.80
C PRO A 548 11.92 -33.61 3.33
N SER A 549 12.75 -34.50 3.86
CA SER A 549 12.93 -34.68 5.29
C SER A 549 14.01 -33.75 5.86
N GLN A 550 14.95 -33.29 5.02
CA GLN A 550 15.94 -32.27 5.33
C GLN A 550 16.18 -31.39 4.10
N VAL A 551 16.45 -30.10 4.33
CA VAL A 551 16.77 -29.13 3.29
C VAL A 551 17.98 -28.32 3.74
N PHE A 552 18.97 -28.19 2.85
CA PHE A 552 20.21 -27.47 3.06
C PHE A 552 20.37 -26.40 1.99
N TYR A 553 20.58 -25.17 2.42
CA TYR A 553 20.71 -23.99 1.56
C TYR A 553 22.16 -23.51 1.54
N THR A 554 22.68 -23.27 0.36
CA THR A 554 24.02 -22.70 0.18
C THR A 554 24.08 -21.85 -1.09
N SER A 555 25.17 -21.15 -1.32
CA SER A 555 25.39 -20.41 -2.56
C SER A 555 26.87 -20.34 -2.88
N PHE A 556 27.19 -20.08 -4.15
CA PHE A 556 28.56 -19.82 -4.56
C PHE A 556 28.64 -18.65 -5.54
N THR A 557 29.81 -18.01 -5.59
CA THR A 557 30.16 -17.00 -6.58
C THR A 557 31.46 -17.39 -7.25
N ILE A 558 31.52 -17.37 -8.58
CA ILE A 558 32.76 -17.63 -9.33
C ILE A 558 33.76 -16.49 -9.06
N PRO A 559 34.95 -16.77 -8.50
CA PRO A 559 35.91 -15.72 -8.18
C PRO A 559 36.45 -14.99 -9.42
N ALA A 560 36.86 -13.74 -9.23
CA ALA A 560 37.36 -12.85 -10.30
C ALA A 560 38.59 -13.40 -11.08
N SER A 561 39.31 -14.37 -10.53
CA SER A 561 40.53 -14.96 -11.11
C SER A 561 40.28 -16.04 -12.16
N PHE A 562 39.03 -16.41 -12.43
CA PHE A 562 38.65 -17.50 -13.33
C PHE A 562 38.14 -16.98 -14.69
N SER A 563 37.82 -17.88 -15.62
CA SER A 563 37.35 -17.57 -16.97
C SER A 563 36.02 -18.26 -17.28
N ALA A 564 35.25 -17.72 -18.24
CA ALA A 564 34.00 -18.34 -18.68
C ALA A 564 34.20 -19.69 -19.39
N SER A 565 35.42 -20.00 -19.86
CA SER A 565 35.78 -21.29 -20.46
C SER A 565 36.15 -22.37 -19.44
N ASP A 566 36.22 -22.03 -18.15
CA ASP A 566 36.52 -23.00 -17.11
C ASP A 566 35.34 -23.99 -16.94
N VAL A 567 35.67 -25.24 -16.66
CA VAL A 567 34.68 -26.29 -16.38
C VAL A 567 34.56 -26.45 -14.88
N TRP A 568 33.35 -26.32 -14.37
CA TRP A 568 33.04 -26.40 -12.95
C TRP A 568 32.17 -27.62 -12.69
N ILE A 569 32.28 -28.17 -11.48
CA ILE A 569 31.36 -29.16 -10.96
C ILE A 569 30.88 -28.71 -9.59
N PHE A 570 29.56 -28.65 -9.40
CA PHE A 570 28.98 -28.53 -8.07
C PHE A 570 28.64 -29.93 -7.57
N GLN A 571 29.38 -30.41 -6.58
CA GLN A 571 29.26 -31.76 -6.01
C GLN A 571 28.41 -31.74 -4.75
N VAL A 572 27.47 -32.68 -4.64
CA VAL A 572 26.78 -33.01 -3.40
C VAL A 572 27.34 -34.32 -2.85
N GLN A 573 27.87 -34.28 -1.63
CA GLN A 573 28.30 -35.50 -0.93
C GLN A 573 27.31 -35.79 0.19
N ALA A 574 26.66 -36.94 0.11
CA ALA A 574 25.91 -37.55 1.19
C ALA A 574 26.85 -38.48 1.95
N LEU A 575 27.18 -38.14 3.19
CA LEU A 575 28.08 -38.88 4.08
C LEU A 575 27.29 -39.50 5.22
N ASN A 576 27.51 -40.78 5.47
CA ASN A 576 26.77 -41.59 6.43
C ASN A 576 25.23 -41.39 6.36
N CYS A 577 24.69 -41.23 5.14
CA CYS A 577 23.26 -41.16 4.92
C CYS A 577 22.68 -42.59 4.81
N PRO A 578 21.46 -42.85 5.30
CA PRO A 578 20.85 -44.18 5.23
C PRO A 578 20.71 -44.69 3.78
N SER A 579 21.20 -45.89 3.50
CA SER A 579 20.93 -46.55 2.20
C SER A 579 19.42 -46.73 2.00
N GLY A 580 18.93 -46.39 0.80
CA GLY A 580 17.50 -46.35 0.45
C GLY A 580 16.83 -44.99 0.60
N SER A 581 17.49 -44.01 1.22
CA SER A 581 17.08 -42.60 1.19
C SER A 581 17.45 -41.93 -0.14
N TYR A 582 16.98 -40.70 -0.40
CA TYR A 582 17.31 -39.97 -1.63
C TYR A 582 17.97 -38.63 -1.35
N ILE A 583 18.83 -38.18 -2.26
CA ILE A 583 19.26 -36.79 -2.38
C ILE A 583 18.76 -36.16 -3.68
N GLU A 584 18.51 -34.86 -3.65
CA GLU A 584 18.20 -34.04 -4.82
C GLU A 584 18.89 -32.68 -4.64
N MET A 585 19.23 -32.02 -5.74
CA MET A 585 19.72 -30.65 -5.72
C MET A 585 19.09 -29.87 -6.87
N ASP A 586 18.56 -28.69 -6.57
CA ASP A 586 18.27 -27.67 -7.57
C ASP A 586 19.03 -26.38 -7.25
N SER A 587 18.96 -25.43 -8.18
CA SER A 587 19.62 -24.15 -8.01
C SER A 587 18.91 -23.04 -8.80
N SER A 588 19.35 -21.79 -8.64
CA SER A 588 18.89 -20.66 -9.46
C SER A 588 19.32 -20.75 -10.93
N ASP A 589 20.09 -21.77 -11.32
CA ASP A 589 20.52 -22.05 -12.68
C ASP A 589 20.07 -23.45 -13.15
N ALA A 590 19.41 -23.52 -14.30
CA ALA A 590 18.79 -24.76 -14.79
C ALA A 590 19.79 -25.87 -15.15
N ASP A 591 21.06 -25.49 -15.40
CA ASP A 591 22.15 -26.42 -15.73
C ASP A 591 22.74 -27.07 -14.48
N ILE A 592 22.57 -26.43 -13.30
CA ILE A 592 23.18 -26.85 -12.05
C ILE A 592 22.12 -27.55 -11.19
N LYS A 593 21.91 -28.84 -11.46
CA LYS A 593 20.93 -29.68 -10.75
C LYS A 593 21.37 -31.14 -10.66
N ILE A 594 20.90 -31.82 -9.62
CA ILE A 594 21.00 -33.27 -9.46
C ILE A 594 19.58 -33.77 -9.23
N GLY A 595 19.04 -34.52 -10.20
CA GLY A 595 17.72 -35.15 -10.04
C GLY A 595 17.72 -36.15 -8.87
N LYS A 596 16.53 -36.46 -8.36
CA LYS A 596 16.35 -37.38 -7.21
C LYS A 596 17.13 -38.69 -7.39
N LEU A 597 18.20 -38.83 -6.60
CA LEU A 597 19.17 -39.90 -6.67
C LEU A 597 19.07 -40.78 -5.42
N THR A 598 18.88 -42.09 -5.61
CA THR A 598 18.89 -43.06 -4.51
C THR A 598 20.28 -43.18 -3.92
N ILE A 599 20.38 -43.07 -2.60
CA ILE A 599 21.60 -43.35 -1.85
C ILE A 599 21.72 -44.87 -1.69
N THR A 600 22.79 -45.45 -2.22
CA THR A 600 23.00 -46.91 -2.27
C THR A 600 24.05 -47.38 -1.26
N GLY A 601 24.99 -46.51 -0.86
CA GLY A 601 26.02 -46.76 0.15
C GLY A 601 25.99 -45.72 1.27
N SER A 602 26.82 -45.89 2.31
CA SER A 602 26.90 -44.93 3.43
C SER A 602 27.42 -43.56 2.97
N ASP A 603 28.36 -43.54 2.02
CA ASP A 603 28.89 -42.32 1.42
C ASP A 603 28.65 -42.33 -0.09
N GLN A 604 28.07 -41.26 -0.63
CA GLN A 604 27.77 -41.12 -2.05
C GLN A 604 28.00 -39.68 -2.50
N THR A 605 28.67 -39.51 -3.64
CA THR A 605 28.87 -38.20 -4.28
C THR A 605 28.17 -38.17 -5.62
N ALA A 606 27.49 -37.07 -5.91
CA ALA A 606 26.94 -36.74 -7.22
C ALA A 606 27.32 -35.29 -7.56
N GLY A 607 27.36 -34.93 -8.84
CA GLY A 607 27.69 -33.55 -9.21
C GLY A 607 27.06 -33.13 -10.52
N ALA A 608 26.84 -31.83 -10.65
CA ALA A 608 26.40 -31.18 -11.88
C ALA A 608 27.58 -30.41 -12.49
N GLU A 609 28.01 -30.83 -13.69
CA GLU A 609 29.05 -30.13 -14.45
C GLU A 609 28.44 -28.94 -15.20
N PHE A 610 29.10 -27.79 -15.19
CA PHE A 610 28.67 -26.58 -15.88
C PHE A 610 29.86 -25.75 -16.39
N THR A 611 29.63 -24.97 -17.45
CA THR A 611 30.63 -24.09 -18.07
C THR A 611 29.96 -22.85 -18.66
N GLY A 612 30.73 -21.92 -19.23
CA GLY A 612 30.20 -20.72 -19.88
C GLY A 612 29.81 -19.60 -18.91
N LYS A 613 30.03 -19.75 -17.60
CA LYS A 613 29.66 -18.77 -16.57
C LYS A 613 30.85 -17.85 -16.27
N ALA A 614 30.66 -16.55 -16.46
CA ALA A 614 31.71 -15.55 -16.26
C ALA A 614 32.04 -15.31 -14.77
N PRO A 615 33.21 -14.73 -14.46
CA PRO A 615 33.54 -14.31 -13.10
C PRO A 615 32.49 -13.37 -12.50
N GLY A 616 32.18 -13.55 -11.22
CA GLY A 616 31.09 -12.83 -10.54
C GLY A 616 29.71 -13.50 -10.68
N PHE A 617 29.58 -14.54 -11.52
CA PHE A 617 28.37 -15.36 -11.53
C PHE A 617 28.08 -15.93 -10.15
N THR A 618 26.86 -15.71 -9.66
CA THR A 618 26.39 -16.19 -8.36
C THR A 618 25.25 -17.18 -8.57
N CYS A 619 25.24 -18.26 -7.80
CA CYS A 619 24.22 -19.29 -7.88
C CYS A 619 23.76 -19.71 -6.47
N GLN A 620 22.45 -19.71 -6.28
CA GLN A 620 21.78 -20.18 -5.06
C GLN A 620 21.44 -21.66 -5.22
N VAL A 621 21.85 -22.49 -4.26
CA VAL A 621 21.72 -23.96 -4.34
C VAL A 621 20.89 -24.48 -3.17
N VAL A 622 19.94 -25.37 -3.46
CA VAL A 622 19.14 -26.07 -2.46
C VAL A 622 19.36 -27.58 -2.61
N ILE A 623 19.84 -28.21 -1.53
CA ILE A 623 20.07 -29.65 -1.46
C ILE A 623 18.99 -30.25 -0.56
N ARG A 624 18.29 -31.26 -1.04
CA ARG A 624 17.21 -31.94 -0.32
C ARG A 624 17.55 -33.38 -0.06
N TRP A 625 17.23 -33.86 1.13
CA TRP A 625 17.30 -35.27 1.48
C TRP A 625 15.92 -35.79 1.87
N TYR A 626 15.57 -36.96 1.35
CA TYR A 626 14.29 -37.62 1.57
C TYR A 626 14.51 -38.91 2.33
N ALA A 627 13.93 -39.03 3.52
CA ALA A 627 14.09 -40.20 4.36
C ALA A 627 13.54 -41.47 3.72
N ASN A 628 12.46 -41.40 2.93
CA ASN A 628 11.89 -42.58 2.26
C ASN A 628 11.65 -43.78 3.20
N GLY A 629 11.11 -43.53 4.39
CA GLY A 629 10.90 -44.56 5.41
C GLY A 629 12.14 -44.91 6.24
N THR A 630 13.31 -44.32 5.97
CA THR A 630 14.48 -44.37 6.86
C THR A 630 14.40 -43.28 7.95
N GLN A 631 15.36 -43.26 8.87
CA GLN A 631 15.50 -42.20 9.89
C GLN A 631 16.88 -41.56 9.79
N VAL A 632 17.01 -40.32 10.28
CA VAL A 632 18.30 -39.63 10.39
C VAL A 632 19.26 -40.47 11.25
N GLN A 633 20.52 -40.59 10.84
CA GLN A 633 21.54 -41.37 11.55
C GLN A 633 22.59 -40.47 12.22
N ASN A 634 23.20 -40.97 13.30
CA ASN A 634 24.28 -40.25 13.99
C ASN A 634 25.51 -40.15 13.09
N GLY A 635 26.03 -38.94 12.89
CA GLY A 635 27.15 -38.66 11.98
C GLY A 635 26.74 -38.46 10.52
N GLN A 636 25.43 -38.40 10.22
CA GLN A 636 24.93 -38.08 8.87
C GLN A 636 25.34 -36.65 8.49
N GLN A 637 25.90 -36.46 7.30
CA GLN A 637 26.32 -35.16 6.79
C GLN A 637 26.01 -35.02 5.30
N ILE A 638 25.56 -33.83 4.89
CA ILE A 638 25.38 -33.45 3.49
C ILE A 638 26.29 -32.26 3.22
N SER A 639 27.14 -32.34 2.21
CA SER A 639 28.01 -31.24 1.78
C SER A 639 27.77 -30.83 0.35
N GLY A 640 27.89 -29.53 0.07
CA GLY A 640 27.94 -28.94 -1.25
C GLY A 640 29.34 -28.38 -1.51
N ASN A 641 30.00 -28.86 -2.56
CA ASN A 641 31.36 -28.46 -2.92
C ASN A 641 31.39 -27.88 -4.34
N LEU A 642 31.86 -26.65 -4.49
CA LEU A 642 32.23 -26.11 -5.79
C LEU A 642 33.65 -26.55 -6.11
N ALA A 643 33.83 -27.29 -7.19
CA ALA A 643 35.14 -27.70 -7.67
C ALA A 643 35.40 -27.24 -9.12
N LEU A 644 36.64 -26.85 -9.38
CA LEU A 644 37.15 -26.60 -10.72
C LEU A 644 37.64 -27.92 -11.32
N GLN A 645 37.07 -28.34 -12.44
CA GLN A 645 37.53 -29.52 -13.14
C GLN A 645 38.61 -29.14 -14.15
N THR A 646 39.81 -29.71 -13.97
CA THR A 646 40.95 -29.47 -14.87
C THR A 646 41.36 -30.76 -15.57
N MET A 647 41.49 -30.68 -16.90
CA MET A 647 42.04 -31.76 -17.72
C MET A 647 43.57 -31.75 -17.65
N MET A 648 44.18 -32.82 -17.14
CA MET A 648 45.64 -32.95 -17.10
C MET A 648 46.14 -34.13 -17.94
N THR A 649 47.21 -33.88 -18.71
CA THR A 649 48.01 -34.93 -19.35
C THR A 649 49.19 -35.30 -18.44
N SER A 650 49.60 -36.57 -18.51
CA SER A 650 50.47 -37.25 -17.55
C SER A 650 51.86 -36.62 -17.29
N MET A 651 52.31 -35.65 -18.08
CA MET A 651 53.58 -34.93 -17.83
C MET A 651 53.44 -33.73 -16.89
N MET A 652 52.26 -33.09 -16.79
CA MET A 652 52.09 -31.92 -15.92
C MET A 652 51.65 -32.27 -14.49
N GLY A 653 50.98 -33.42 -14.30
CA GLY A 653 50.51 -33.86 -12.98
C GLY A 653 51.65 -34.14 -11.98
N ASP A 654 52.76 -34.74 -12.44
CA ASP A 654 53.90 -35.13 -11.59
C ASP A 654 54.78 -33.92 -11.21
N GLU A 655 54.81 -32.87 -12.04
CA GLU A 655 55.58 -31.66 -11.78
C GLU A 655 54.84 -30.69 -10.83
N PHE A 656 53.50 -30.70 -10.84
CA PHE A 656 52.67 -29.92 -9.91
C PHE A 656 52.57 -30.57 -8.52
N PHE A 657 52.49 -31.91 -8.44
CA PHE A 657 52.54 -32.65 -7.17
C PHE A 657 53.83 -32.37 -6.37
N ARG A 658 54.93 -32.02 -7.08
CA ARG A 658 56.21 -31.62 -6.47
C ARG A 658 56.30 -30.14 -6.12
N ARG A 659 55.41 -29.25 -6.61
CA ARG A 659 55.68 -27.79 -6.61
C ARG A 659 54.74 -26.85 -5.87
N ARG A 660 53.50 -27.16 -5.45
CA ARG A 660 52.70 -26.14 -4.72
C ARG A 660 51.77 -26.63 -3.62
N ASN A 661 52.01 -26.03 -2.46
CA ASN A 661 51.06 -25.60 -1.43
C ASN A 661 49.66 -25.28 -1.99
N THR A 662 48.75 -26.25 -1.98
CA THR A 662 47.32 -25.96 -1.90
C THR A 662 47.05 -25.49 -0.47
N GLY A 663 46.52 -24.28 -0.32
CA GLY A 663 46.04 -23.79 0.98
C GLY A 663 45.03 -24.78 1.58
N LYS A 664 44.97 -24.84 2.92
CA LYS A 664 44.03 -25.71 3.62
C LYS A 664 42.58 -25.38 3.18
N PRO A 665 41.72 -26.40 2.97
CA PRO A 665 40.28 -26.20 2.93
C PRO A 665 39.82 -25.42 4.17
N SER A 666 38.82 -24.56 4.01
CA SER A 666 38.10 -23.98 5.15
C SER A 666 37.57 -25.11 6.04
N ALA A 667 37.79 -24.99 7.36
CA ALA A 667 37.25 -25.97 8.29
C ALA A 667 35.70 -25.90 8.25
N PRO A 668 35.00 -27.04 8.18
CA PRO A 668 33.55 -27.05 8.21
C PRO A 668 33.06 -26.48 9.55
N SER A 669 32.04 -25.62 9.52
CA SER A 669 31.32 -25.24 10.73
C SER A 669 30.37 -26.37 11.13
N VAL A 670 30.75 -27.17 12.13
CA VAL A 670 29.86 -28.20 12.70
C VAL A 670 28.94 -27.51 13.72
N ARG A 671 27.63 -27.43 13.43
CA ARG A 671 26.62 -26.99 14.40
C ARG A 671 26.02 -28.22 15.10
N THR A 672 26.25 -28.36 16.41
CA THR A 672 25.64 -29.44 17.22
C THR A 672 24.18 -29.11 17.49
N VAL A 673 23.25 -29.95 17.02
CA VAL A 673 21.81 -29.80 17.29
C VAL A 673 21.41 -30.79 18.38
N THR A 674 20.99 -30.31 19.55
CA THR A 674 20.42 -31.13 20.62
C THR A 674 18.91 -31.31 20.43
N HIS A 675 18.33 -32.33 21.09
CA HIS A 675 16.93 -32.74 20.90
C HIS A 675 15.91 -31.63 21.21
N ASP A 676 16.29 -30.61 21.96
CA ASP A 676 15.47 -29.45 22.30
C ASP A 676 16.16 -28.15 21.86
N TYR A 677 15.76 -27.55 20.73
CA TYR A 677 15.44 -26.10 20.69
C TYR A 677 14.95 -25.57 19.31
N PRO A 678 13.88 -24.75 19.29
CA PRO A 678 13.69 -23.60 18.43
C PRO A 678 14.20 -22.30 19.10
N ASN A 679 15.09 -21.54 18.44
CA ASN A 679 15.62 -20.20 18.79
C ASN A 679 17.02 -20.05 19.42
N VAL A 680 17.75 -19.08 18.88
CA VAL A 680 19.15 -18.73 19.17
C VAL A 680 19.39 -18.29 20.62
N LYS A 681 20.51 -18.74 21.21
CA LYS A 681 21.31 -17.96 22.18
C LYS A 681 22.79 -18.13 21.88
N ILE A 682 23.47 -17.01 21.62
CA ILE A 682 24.93 -16.91 21.56
C ILE A 682 25.42 -16.67 23.00
N PRO A 683 26.34 -17.47 23.56
CA PRO A 683 27.03 -17.11 24.79
C PRO A 683 28.13 -16.08 24.51
N ASP A 684 28.26 -15.16 25.46
CA ASP A 684 29.09 -13.95 25.46
C ASP A 684 30.58 -14.14 25.11
N GLU A 685 31.16 -13.04 24.63
CA GLU A 685 32.59 -12.81 24.49
C GLU A 685 33.38 -13.28 25.71
N ASP A 686 34.41 -14.10 25.49
CA ASP A 686 35.45 -14.30 26.51
C ASP A 686 36.80 -13.74 26.04
N ASN A 687 37.36 -12.95 26.95
CA ASN A 687 38.43 -12.00 26.77
C ASN A 687 39.80 -12.68 26.88
N THR A 688 40.51 -12.88 25.77
CA THR A 688 41.98 -12.96 25.82
C THR A 688 42.60 -12.39 24.55
N GLY A 689 42.89 -11.09 24.55
CA GLY A 689 43.79 -10.51 23.54
C GLY A 689 45.20 -11.05 23.73
N GLU A 690 45.80 -11.63 22.68
CA GLU A 690 47.19 -11.39 22.25
C GLU A 690 47.51 -12.10 20.91
N LYS A 691 48.54 -11.57 20.22
CA LYS A 691 48.81 -11.66 18.78
C LYS A 691 49.68 -12.87 18.36
N GLN A 692 49.24 -13.58 17.30
CA GLN A 692 49.99 -14.38 16.28
C GLN A 692 51.07 -15.44 16.72
N PRO A 693 51.62 -16.27 15.80
CA PRO A 693 51.10 -17.56 15.36
C PRO A 693 52.08 -18.73 15.69
N PRO A 694 51.71 -20.02 15.46
CA PRO A 694 52.72 -21.01 15.11
C PRO A 694 52.45 -21.77 13.80
N LYS A 695 53.58 -22.26 13.29
CA LYS A 695 53.88 -22.76 11.94
C LYS A 695 53.39 -24.19 11.67
N ILE A 696 53.44 -24.50 10.38
CA ILE A 696 53.21 -25.78 9.67
C ILE A 696 54.05 -26.96 10.20
N GLY A 697 53.49 -28.18 10.17
CA GLY A 697 54.23 -29.42 9.80
C GLY A 697 53.98 -30.68 10.66
N GLY A 698 53.63 -31.79 10.02
CA GLY A 698 53.78 -33.16 10.57
C GLY A 698 52.78 -34.20 10.07
N ALA A 699 53.04 -34.82 8.91
CA ALA A 699 52.37 -36.04 8.45
C ALA A 699 53.34 -37.23 8.56
N HIS A 700 52.86 -38.39 9.04
CA HIS A 700 53.60 -39.65 8.96
C HIS A 700 53.11 -40.49 7.77
N PRO A 701 53.99 -40.87 6.83
CA PRO A 701 53.69 -41.78 5.75
C PRO A 701 54.04 -43.24 6.11
N ARG A 702 53.29 -44.20 5.56
CA ARG A 702 53.84 -45.53 5.24
C ARG A 702 53.41 -45.93 3.83
N ARG A 703 54.42 -46.19 2.99
CA ARG A 703 54.32 -46.67 1.61
C ARG A 703 53.95 -48.16 1.57
N VAL A 704 53.36 -48.58 0.45
CA VAL A 704 53.72 -49.83 -0.22
C VAL A 704 54.37 -49.48 -1.56
N LEU A 705 55.37 -50.26 -1.94
CA LEU A 705 56.34 -50.00 -3.00
C LEU A 705 56.03 -50.88 -4.21
N GLY A 706 56.00 -50.28 -5.41
CA GLY A 706 56.14 -50.98 -6.69
C GLY A 706 54.83 -51.29 -7.41
N GLU A 707 54.47 -50.44 -8.37
CA GLU A 707 53.99 -50.85 -9.70
C GLU A 707 54.05 -49.64 -10.64
N LYS A 708 54.59 -49.85 -11.85
CA LYS A 708 54.58 -48.85 -12.92
C LYS A 708 53.18 -48.82 -13.52
N TYR A 709 52.45 -47.72 -13.37
CA TYR A 709 51.31 -47.43 -14.24
C TYR A 709 51.71 -46.32 -15.21
N ARG A 710 51.98 -46.71 -16.46
CA ARG A 710 51.71 -45.82 -17.60
C ARG A 710 50.19 -45.84 -17.79
N LEU A 711 49.50 -44.78 -17.39
CA LEU A 711 48.14 -44.53 -17.84
C LEU A 711 48.22 -43.63 -19.08
N ASN A 712 47.67 -44.13 -20.20
CA ASN A 712 47.57 -43.43 -21.48
C ASN A 712 46.32 -42.53 -21.55
N GLU A 713 45.68 -42.26 -20.42
CA GLU A 713 44.39 -41.58 -20.39
C GLU A 713 44.51 -40.22 -19.68
N VAL A 714 43.69 -39.30 -20.18
CA VAL A 714 43.47 -37.97 -19.61
C VAL A 714 42.93 -38.14 -18.20
N ILE A 715 43.54 -37.47 -17.22
CA ILE A 715 43.05 -37.47 -15.84
C ILE A 715 42.35 -36.13 -15.60
N TYR A 716 41.07 -36.19 -15.25
CA TYR A 716 40.33 -35.04 -14.74
C TYR A 716 40.59 -34.93 -13.25
N ILE A 717 40.99 -33.74 -12.81
CA ILE A 717 41.24 -33.43 -11.40
C ILE A 717 40.25 -32.35 -10.97
N ASP A 718 39.47 -32.64 -9.94
CA ASP A 718 38.53 -31.72 -9.32
C ASP A 718 39.22 -31.00 -8.15
N TYR A 719 39.45 -29.69 -8.30
CA TYR A 719 40.00 -28.85 -7.24
C TYR A 719 38.86 -28.17 -6.48
N ILE A 720 38.63 -28.55 -5.22
CA ILE A 720 37.62 -27.90 -4.38
C ILE A 720 38.03 -26.44 -4.13
N ILE A 721 37.22 -25.52 -4.62
CA ILE A 721 37.40 -24.07 -4.49
C ILE A 721 36.55 -23.51 -3.33
N GLY A 722 35.38 -24.11 -3.09
CA GLY A 722 34.50 -23.78 -1.96
C GLY A 722 33.76 -25.00 -1.46
N ALA A 723 33.51 -25.08 -0.16
CA ALA A 723 32.80 -26.18 0.48
C ALA A 723 31.93 -25.65 1.62
N ASP A 724 30.71 -26.17 1.70
CA ASP A 724 29.74 -25.91 2.76
C ASP A 724 29.05 -27.23 3.13
N ALA A 725 28.67 -27.40 4.41
CA ALA A 725 28.10 -28.67 4.86
C ALA A 725 27.18 -28.54 6.07
N MET A 726 26.18 -29.41 6.12
CA MET A 726 25.27 -29.63 7.23
C MET A 726 25.46 -31.04 7.78
N GLY A 727 25.76 -31.16 9.08
CA GLY A 727 25.97 -32.45 9.76
C GLY A 727 25.03 -32.63 10.96
N TYR A 728 24.72 -33.89 11.26
CA TYR A 728 23.83 -34.29 12.35
C TYR A 728 24.55 -35.25 13.29
N ASN A 729 24.64 -34.88 14.56
CA ASN A 729 25.08 -35.76 15.63
C ASN A 729 23.92 -35.99 16.58
N ILE A 730 23.44 -37.23 16.67
CA ILE A 730 22.43 -37.62 17.64
C ILE A 730 23.19 -37.85 18.95
N GLY A 731 23.10 -36.88 19.86
CA GLY A 731 23.72 -36.99 21.17
C GLY A 731 23.29 -38.28 21.87
N SER A 732 24.24 -39.01 22.45
CA SER A 732 23.92 -40.07 23.40
C SER A 732 23.15 -39.46 24.57
N ALA A 733 22.02 -40.08 24.92
CA ALA A 733 21.20 -39.72 26.07
C ALA A 733 22.02 -39.58 27.37
#